data_AF-A0A6N0KNN8-F1
#
_entry.id   AF-A0A6N0KNN8-F1
#
_cell.length_a   1.000
_cell.length_b   1.000
_cell.length_c   1.000
_cell.angle_alpha   90.00
_cell.angle_beta   90.00
_cell.angle_gamma   90.00
#
_symmetry.space_group_name_H-M   'P 1'
#
loop_
_entity.id
_entity.type
_entity.pdbx_description
1 polymer ?
#
loop_
_entity_poly.entity_id
_entity_poly.type
_entity_poly.pdbx_seq_one_letter_code
_entity_poly.pdbx_strand_id
1 'polypeptide(L)'
;MRVDLDAEGVAAESLPRFQQAPRQLRQLWRWAAASVALAAACAVLGFFIGLFAADSLWPPLLYNLGAAWLVLFAGLHAAYRVAAWRCVVLGAEASARPAWLRWQRGEPDAAADSAYERLLERLGQAIAHGLAQLGHAALWLAASAALALCLVAAGWRLDLPPASSGQAADLAIGICLLLAFAVLVLERRFASQGPAQWPEAPALGQLARALIGTLVLAALCLFLARQGHPWAPRLAVLLGLLPAALALELLGRAILAMFAPQRAGLEPRLVATSLLADLLRWPPRPLQRLQHELHQRFGIDLRQVWAFGFMRRAFLPVLAVVSLSGWLLSGVREIGMDARGVYERFGKPVAVLGPGLHLGLPWPLGRVLAVENGVVHELATSVAAGDGGAEPLAPAEGPAPDSANRLWDASHVSEKSQVIASLADRRQSFQIVNMDVRIVYRIALDDAAALAATYRSADVPTLVRSTASRVLVHAFASRTLDEVLGEQRAGLAEQIGQAVQADLDRLGSGVEVLGAAVEAIHPPAGAANAYHAVQAAQITAQALIARERGQAAAQRNEAQLQASVAHDRASAQARETLAAAQAADRRFAAEREGYADAGQAFLLEAYYRQLGLGLGKANLLLIDHRIAGAGAPTIDLRSFGLGRLDSPSSSRPSAAPASAAGQSAP
;
A
#
# COMPACT_ATOMS: atom_id res chain seq x y z
N MET A 1 14.56 5.94 -65.39
CA MET A 1 14.14 6.77 -66.54
C MET A 1 12.68 6.46 -66.82
N ARG A 2 11.81 7.47 -66.73
CA ARG A 2 10.38 7.35 -67.05
C ARG A 2 10.22 7.29 -68.56
N VAL A 3 9.20 6.58 -69.02
CA VAL A 3 8.79 6.62 -70.43
C VAL A 3 7.78 7.75 -70.62
N ASP A 4 8.06 8.62 -71.57
CA ASP A 4 7.14 9.64 -72.07
C ASP A 4 6.59 9.15 -73.41
N LEU A 5 5.27 8.97 -73.50
CA LEU A 5 4.61 8.49 -74.71
C LEU A 5 4.49 9.59 -75.77
N ASP A 6 4.65 10.85 -75.37
CA ASP A 6 4.58 12.02 -76.26
C ASP A 6 5.95 12.33 -76.92
N ALA A 7 7.01 11.57 -76.58
CA ALA A 7 8.33 11.70 -77.16
C ALA A 7 8.50 10.85 -78.43
N GLU A 8 9.02 11.45 -79.51
CA GLU A 8 9.24 10.77 -80.80
C GLU A 8 10.17 9.54 -80.65
N GLY A 9 9.75 8.39 -81.20
CA GLY A 9 10.56 7.17 -81.30
C GLY A 9 10.41 6.12 -80.17
N VAL A 10 9.47 6.30 -79.23
CA VAL A 10 9.25 5.36 -78.13
C VAL A 10 8.32 4.20 -78.54
N ALA A 11 8.89 3.06 -78.93
CA ALA A 11 8.13 1.82 -79.11
C ALA A 11 7.88 1.13 -77.75
N ALA A 12 6.82 1.51 -77.03
CA ALA A 12 6.48 0.97 -75.70
C ALA A 12 6.40 -0.57 -75.66
N GLU A 13 6.00 -1.20 -76.77
CA GLU A 13 5.93 -2.66 -76.95
C GLU A 13 7.30 -3.37 -76.94
N SER A 14 8.37 -2.65 -77.30
CA SER A 14 9.74 -3.19 -77.34
C SER A 14 10.41 -3.25 -75.95
N LEU A 15 9.84 -2.59 -74.95
CA LEU A 15 10.42 -2.49 -73.62
C LEU A 15 10.02 -3.70 -72.75
N PRO A 16 10.99 -4.41 -72.12
CA PRO A 16 10.70 -5.62 -71.35
C PRO A 16 9.79 -5.36 -70.13
N ARG A 17 9.81 -4.15 -69.56
CA ARG A 17 8.92 -3.75 -68.45
C ARG A 17 7.43 -3.66 -68.83
N PHE A 18 7.12 -3.40 -70.11
CA PHE A 18 5.75 -3.36 -70.61
C PHE A 18 5.29 -4.79 -70.94
N GLN A 19 6.09 -5.58 -71.64
CA GLN A 19 5.76 -6.98 -71.97
C GLN A 19 5.46 -7.86 -70.74
N GLN A 20 6.14 -7.61 -69.62
CA GLN A 20 5.92 -8.35 -68.38
C GLN A 20 4.77 -7.80 -67.51
N ALA A 21 4.22 -6.62 -67.84
CA ALA A 21 3.23 -5.92 -67.01
C ALA A 21 1.96 -6.76 -66.72
N PRO A 22 1.37 -7.53 -67.68
CA PRO A 22 0.17 -8.34 -67.39
C PRO A 22 0.42 -9.50 -66.39
N ARG A 23 1.65 -10.03 -66.35
CA ARG A 23 2.04 -11.04 -65.36
C ARG A 23 2.31 -10.39 -63.99
N GLN A 24 3.01 -9.26 -63.99
CA GLN A 24 3.31 -8.48 -62.78
C GLN A 24 2.02 -7.99 -62.11
N LEU A 25 1.04 -7.50 -62.88
CA LEU A 25 -0.24 -7.01 -62.38
C LEU A 25 -1.00 -8.07 -61.58
N ARG A 26 -1.12 -9.29 -62.12
CA ARG A 26 -1.79 -10.42 -61.46
C ARG A 26 -1.08 -10.85 -60.18
N GLN A 27 0.24 -10.82 -60.17
CA GLN A 27 1.04 -11.18 -59.00
C GLN A 27 0.94 -10.13 -57.90
N LEU A 28 1.11 -8.85 -58.26
CA LEU A 28 0.98 -7.72 -57.34
C LEU A 28 -0.41 -7.68 -56.69
N TRP A 29 -1.46 -7.95 -57.46
CA TRP A 29 -2.82 -8.01 -56.93
C TRP A 29 -2.99 -9.13 -55.89
N ARG A 30 -2.52 -10.35 -56.19
CA ARG A 30 -2.57 -11.49 -55.25
C ARG A 30 -1.80 -11.19 -53.96
N TRP A 31 -0.61 -10.61 -54.07
CA TRP A 31 0.19 -10.26 -52.90
C TRP A 31 -0.42 -9.11 -52.10
N ALA A 32 -0.98 -8.09 -52.75
CA ALA A 32 -1.69 -7.00 -52.08
C ALA A 32 -2.92 -7.54 -51.33
N ALA A 33 -3.71 -8.41 -51.95
CA ALA A 33 -4.86 -9.06 -51.32
C ALA A 33 -4.44 -9.92 -50.11
N ALA A 34 -3.38 -10.71 -50.22
CA ALA A 34 -2.85 -11.49 -49.09
C ALA A 34 -2.35 -10.58 -47.95
N SER A 35 -1.66 -9.49 -48.29
CA SER A 35 -1.12 -8.51 -47.33
C SER A 35 -2.22 -7.82 -46.54
N VAL A 36 -3.29 -7.36 -47.21
CA VAL A 36 -4.42 -6.71 -46.52
C VAL A 36 -5.26 -7.70 -45.72
N ALA A 37 -5.40 -8.95 -46.19
CA ALA A 37 -6.09 -10.00 -45.44
C ALA A 37 -5.35 -10.36 -44.14
N LEU A 38 -4.02 -10.48 -44.19
CA LEU A 38 -3.19 -10.71 -43.00
C LEU A 38 -3.23 -9.52 -42.03
N ALA A 39 -3.20 -8.29 -42.55
CA ALA A 39 -3.36 -7.10 -41.73
C ALA A 39 -4.72 -7.07 -41.01
N ALA A 40 -5.80 -7.35 -41.73
CA ALA A 40 -7.14 -7.42 -41.17
C ALA A 40 -7.28 -8.53 -40.13
N ALA A 41 -6.74 -9.72 -40.38
CA ALA A 41 -6.72 -10.82 -39.42
C ALA A 41 -6.00 -10.45 -38.12
N CYS A 42 -4.84 -9.77 -38.22
CA CYS A 42 -4.12 -9.29 -37.05
C CYS A 42 -4.90 -8.23 -36.28
N ALA A 43 -5.52 -7.27 -36.97
CA ALA A 43 -6.32 -6.21 -36.34
C ALA A 43 -7.57 -6.76 -35.64
N VAL A 44 -8.30 -7.68 -36.28
CA VAL A 44 -9.49 -8.33 -35.70
C VAL A 44 -9.11 -9.17 -34.49
N LEU A 45 -8.05 -9.99 -34.60
CA LEU A 45 -7.58 -10.80 -33.48
C LEU A 45 -7.09 -9.93 -32.31
N GLY A 46 -6.36 -8.86 -32.60
CA GLY A 46 -5.91 -7.88 -31.60
C GLY A 46 -7.07 -7.19 -30.88
N PHE A 47 -8.12 -6.82 -31.61
CA PHE A 47 -9.34 -6.23 -31.06
C PHE A 47 -10.07 -7.19 -30.13
N PHE A 48 -10.35 -8.42 -30.58
CA PHE A 48 -11.04 -9.40 -29.75
C PHE A 48 -10.23 -9.78 -28.50
N ILE A 49 -8.92 -9.99 -28.62
CA ILE A 49 -8.09 -10.29 -27.44
C ILE A 49 -8.06 -9.09 -26.49
N GLY A 50 -7.99 -7.87 -27.00
CA GLY A 50 -8.01 -6.64 -26.19
C GLY A 50 -9.30 -6.46 -25.40
N LEU A 51 -10.45 -6.92 -25.91
CA LEU A 51 -11.74 -6.87 -25.20
C LEU A 51 -11.77 -7.78 -23.96
N PHE A 52 -11.11 -8.94 -24.00
CA PHE A 52 -11.16 -9.94 -22.92
C PHE A 52 -9.89 -9.95 -22.04
N ALA A 53 -8.76 -9.47 -22.55
CA ALA A 53 -7.46 -9.51 -21.88
C ALA A 53 -6.65 -8.25 -22.22
N ALA A 54 -7.12 -7.10 -21.73
CA ALA A 54 -6.54 -5.78 -22.04
C ALA A 54 -5.08 -5.61 -21.59
N ASP A 55 -4.65 -6.30 -20.53
CA ASP A 55 -3.28 -6.24 -20.00
C ASP A 55 -2.34 -7.31 -20.59
N SER A 56 -2.80 -7.96 -21.66
CA SER A 56 -2.03 -8.94 -22.40
C SER A 56 -1.01 -8.29 -23.34
N LEU A 57 0.08 -9.01 -23.63
CA LEU A 57 1.07 -8.61 -24.65
C LEU A 57 0.58 -8.81 -26.09
N TRP A 58 -0.52 -9.54 -26.30
CA TRP A 58 -1.00 -9.93 -27.63
C TRP A 58 -1.56 -8.76 -28.46
N PRO A 59 -2.43 -7.87 -27.92
CA PRO A 59 -2.94 -6.73 -28.68
C PRO A 59 -1.85 -5.83 -29.27
N PRO A 60 -0.85 -5.33 -28.53
CA PRO A 60 0.19 -4.47 -29.11
C PRO A 60 1.00 -5.19 -30.19
N LEU A 61 1.32 -6.47 -29.98
CA LEU A 61 2.06 -7.28 -30.95
C LEU A 61 1.28 -7.45 -32.26
N LEU A 62 0.00 -7.80 -32.17
CA LEU A 62 -0.87 -8.05 -33.33
C LEU A 62 -1.14 -6.76 -34.11
N TYR A 63 -1.40 -5.64 -33.43
CA TYR A 63 -1.57 -4.35 -34.11
C TYR A 63 -0.29 -3.90 -34.83
N ASN A 64 0.88 -4.09 -34.21
CA ASN A 64 2.16 -3.76 -34.83
C ASN A 64 2.47 -4.63 -36.06
N LEU A 65 2.14 -5.93 -36.01
CA LEU A 65 2.23 -6.82 -37.17
C LEU A 65 1.24 -6.42 -38.27
N GLY A 66 0.00 -6.09 -37.90
CA GLY A 66 -1.02 -5.60 -38.84
C GLY A 66 -0.58 -4.31 -39.55
N ALA A 67 0.01 -3.36 -38.81
CA ALA A 67 0.56 -2.14 -39.37
C ALA A 67 1.70 -2.41 -40.37
N ALA A 68 2.60 -3.36 -40.07
CA ALA A 68 3.68 -3.73 -40.98
C ALA A 68 3.16 -4.36 -42.29
N TRP A 69 2.10 -5.19 -42.22
CA TRP A 69 1.42 -5.73 -43.40
C TRP A 69 0.68 -4.64 -44.21
N LEU A 70 0.13 -3.61 -43.57
CA LEU A 70 -0.47 -2.46 -44.26
C LEU A 70 0.58 -1.62 -44.99
N VAL A 71 1.77 -1.43 -44.41
CA VAL A 71 2.89 -0.74 -45.07
C VAL A 71 3.35 -1.50 -46.32
N LEU A 72 3.43 -2.83 -46.27
CA LEU A 72 3.73 -3.63 -47.46
C LEU A 72 2.60 -3.54 -48.51
N PHE A 73 1.34 -3.62 -48.07
CA PHE A 73 0.17 -3.46 -48.93
C PHE A 73 0.20 -2.12 -49.67
N ALA A 74 0.51 -1.03 -48.97
CA ALA A 74 0.62 0.30 -49.54
C ALA A 74 1.63 0.35 -50.70
N GLY A 75 2.79 -0.29 -50.54
CA GLY A 75 3.80 -0.46 -51.58
C GLY A 75 3.30 -1.30 -52.77
N LEU A 76 2.74 -2.47 -52.50
CA LEU A 76 2.25 -3.40 -53.52
C LEU A 76 1.09 -2.80 -54.33
N HIS A 77 0.18 -2.08 -53.68
CA HIS A 77 -0.93 -1.40 -54.34
C HIS A 77 -0.46 -0.22 -55.21
N ALA A 78 0.52 0.56 -54.74
CA ALA A 78 1.13 1.61 -55.54
C ALA A 78 1.84 1.04 -56.80
N ALA A 79 2.54 -0.10 -56.67
CA ALA A 79 3.16 -0.78 -57.79
C ALA A 79 2.14 -1.42 -58.74
N TYR A 80 1.05 -1.99 -58.21
CA TYR A 80 -0.06 -2.55 -58.98
C TYR A 80 -0.62 -1.50 -59.95
N ARG A 81 -0.76 -0.26 -59.50
CA ARG A 81 -1.23 0.84 -60.35
C ARG A 81 -0.30 1.21 -61.48
N VAL A 82 1.01 1.22 -61.24
CA VAL A 82 2.00 1.49 -62.30
C VAL A 82 1.93 0.37 -63.34
N ALA A 83 1.85 -0.89 -62.91
CA ALA A 83 1.63 -2.03 -63.81
C ALA A 83 0.30 -1.95 -64.56
N ALA A 84 -0.77 -1.47 -63.91
CA ALA A 84 -2.08 -1.33 -64.53
C ALA A 84 -2.04 -0.30 -65.67
N TRP A 85 -1.38 0.84 -65.43
CA TRP A 85 -1.15 1.86 -66.46
C TRP A 85 -0.36 1.29 -67.65
N ARG A 86 0.72 0.52 -67.41
CA ARG A 86 1.48 -0.15 -68.48
C ARG A 86 0.62 -1.12 -69.30
N CYS A 87 -0.30 -1.85 -68.67
CA CYS A 87 -1.24 -2.74 -69.38
C CYS A 87 -2.25 -1.99 -70.23
N VAL A 88 -2.73 -0.83 -69.77
CA VAL A 88 -3.63 0.05 -70.53
C VAL A 88 -2.94 0.56 -71.80
N VAL A 89 -1.69 1.01 -71.67
CA VAL A 89 -0.87 1.49 -72.80
C VAL A 89 -0.61 0.40 -73.84
N LEU A 90 -0.49 -0.86 -73.43
CA LEU A 90 -0.32 -2.01 -74.32
C LEU A 90 -1.62 -2.55 -74.95
N GLY A 91 -2.79 -1.96 -74.66
CA GLY A 91 -4.08 -2.50 -75.08
C GLY A 91 -4.40 -3.88 -74.50
N ALA A 92 -3.66 -4.34 -73.50
CA ALA A 92 -3.80 -5.67 -72.88
C ALA A 92 -4.90 -5.73 -71.81
N GLU A 93 -5.83 -4.75 -71.79
CA GLU A 93 -6.85 -4.55 -70.74
C GLU A 93 -7.72 -5.80 -70.50
N ALA A 94 -8.07 -6.53 -71.56
CA ALA A 94 -8.96 -7.69 -71.51
C ALA A 94 -8.38 -8.91 -70.77
N SER A 95 -7.05 -9.02 -70.68
CA SER A 95 -6.36 -10.19 -70.11
C SER A 95 -5.88 -9.99 -68.66
N ALA A 96 -5.96 -8.77 -68.15
CA ALA A 96 -5.17 -8.35 -66.98
C ALA A 96 -6.01 -8.15 -65.69
N ARG A 97 -7.34 -7.95 -65.77
CA ARG A 97 -8.21 -7.77 -64.59
C ARG A 97 -8.85 -9.09 -64.10
N PRO A 98 -9.00 -9.30 -62.77
CA PRO A 98 -9.79 -10.41 -62.23
C PRO A 98 -11.23 -10.40 -62.78
N ALA A 99 -11.83 -11.58 -63.00
CA ALA A 99 -13.16 -11.71 -63.63
C ALA A 99 -14.28 -10.92 -62.95
N TRP A 100 -14.22 -10.80 -61.62
CA TRP A 100 -15.20 -10.09 -60.79
C TRP A 100 -14.99 -8.56 -60.74
N LEU A 101 -13.83 -8.06 -61.18
CA LEU A 101 -13.56 -6.61 -61.31
C LEU A 101 -13.81 -6.08 -62.73
N ARG A 102 -14.32 -6.95 -63.64
CA ARG A 102 -14.78 -6.56 -64.99
C ARG A 102 -16.16 -5.88 -64.98
N TRP A 103 -16.84 -5.85 -63.84
CA TRP A 103 -18.19 -5.32 -63.66
C TRP A 103 -18.34 -3.79 -63.74
N GLN A 104 -17.44 -3.10 -64.44
CA GLN A 104 -17.42 -1.63 -64.46
C GLN A 104 -17.02 -0.98 -65.79
N ARG A 105 -17.44 -1.59 -66.90
CA ARG A 105 -17.89 -0.84 -68.08
C ARG A 105 -19.14 -1.53 -68.59
N GLY A 106 -20.22 -1.46 -67.80
CA GLY A 106 -21.52 -1.40 -68.45
C GLY A 106 -21.58 -0.08 -69.18
N GLU A 107 -21.96 -0.10 -70.45
CA GLU A 107 -22.52 1.09 -71.10
C GLU A 107 -23.55 1.72 -70.15
N PRO A 108 -23.70 3.06 -70.12
CA PRO A 108 -24.68 3.71 -69.26
C PRO A 108 -26.08 3.23 -69.68
N ASP A 109 -26.58 2.21 -68.98
CA ASP A 109 -27.92 1.68 -69.18
C ASP A 109 -28.92 2.54 -68.40
N ALA A 110 -29.85 3.12 -69.17
CA ALA A 110 -31.13 3.69 -68.80
C ALA A 110 -31.19 4.88 -67.83
N ALA A 111 -31.97 5.89 -68.24
CA ALA A 111 -32.22 7.15 -67.55
C ALA A 111 -32.64 7.00 -66.07
N ALA A 112 -31.97 7.75 -65.19
CA ALA A 112 -32.40 7.95 -63.81
C ALA A 112 -33.70 8.78 -63.76
N ASP A 113 -34.82 8.15 -63.40
CA ASP A 113 -36.16 8.77 -63.41
C ASP A 113 -36.44 9.63 -62.15
N SER A 114 -35.62 9.55 -61.09
CA SER A 114 -35.84 10.29 -59.83
C SER A 114 -34.95 11.54 -59.66
N ALA A 115 -35.51 12.60 -59.06
CA ALA A 115 -34.72 13.79 -58.66
C ALA A 115 -33.67 13.48 -57.57
N TYR A 116 -33.94 12.48 -56.71
CA TYR A 116 -33.01 12.00 -55.69
C TYR A 116 -31.82 11.26 -56.30
N GLU A 117 -32.07 10.43 -57.32
CA GLU A 117 -31.01 9.73 -58.06
C GLU A 117 -30.10 10.72 -58.79
N ARG A 118 -30.67 11.74 -59.44
CA ARG A 118 -29.88 12.81 -60.09
C ARG A 118 -29.05 13.65 -59.11
N LEU A 119 -29.54 13.89 -57.89
CA LEU A 119 -28.77 14.56 -56.83
C LEU A 119 -27.61 13.67 -56.36
N LEU A 120 -27.87 12.39 -56.08
CA LEU A 120 -26.84 11.41 -55.71
C LEU A 120 -25.80 11.23 -56.81
N GLU A 121 -26.22 11.26 -58.07
CA GLU A 121 -25.34 11.13 -59.22
C GLU A 121 -24.48 12.38 -59.42
N ARG A 122 -25.04 13.59 -59.23
CA ARG A 122 -24.26 14.85 -59.23
C ARG A 122 -23.29 14.94 -58.06
N LEU A 123 -23.70 14.56 -56.85
CA LEU A 123 -22.82 14.48 -55.69
C LEU A 123 -21.75 13.41 -55.89
N GLY A 124 -22.12 12.25 -56.40
CA GLY A 124 -21.21 11.16 -56.75
C GLY A 124 -20.19 11.59 -57.81
N GLN A 125 -20.63 12.30 -58.85
CA GLN A 125 -19.77 12.86 -59.88
C GLN A 125 -18.89 13.99 -59.33
N ALA A 126 -19.40 14.88 -58.48
CA ALA A 126 -18.60 15.94 -57.86
C ALA A 126 -17.52 15.38 -56.92
N ILE A 127 -17.87 14.37 -56.12
CA ILE A 127 -16.94 13.63 -55.26
C ILE A 127 -15.93 12.87 -56.13
N ALA A 128 -16.37 12.19 -57.20
CA ALA A 128 -15.49 11.46 -58.11
C ALA A 128 -14.52 12.40 -58.84
N HIS A 129 -14.96 13.58 -59.28
CA HIS A 129 -14.11 14.60 -59.90
C HIS A 129 -13.12 15.19 -58.89
N GLY A 130 -13.55 15.48 -57.65
CA GLY A 130 -12.67 15.90 -56.57
C GLY A 130 -11.60 14.84 -56.25
N LEU A 131 -11.99 13.58 -56.07
CA LEU A 131 -11.07 12.46 -55.81
C LEU A 131 -10.15 12.16 -57.02
N ALA A 132 -10.60 12.44 -58.25
CA ALA A 132 -9.78 12.36 -59.45
C ALA A 132 -8.67 13.42 -59.45
N GLN A 133 -8.98 14.65 -59.03
CA GLN A 133 -8.00 15.74 -58.92
C GLN A 133 -6.96 15.51 -57.81
N LEU A 134 -7.36 14.96 -56.66
CA LEU A 134 -6.41 14.60 -55.58
C LEU A 134 -5.49 13.41 -55.92
N GLY A 135 -5.75 12.71 -57.03
CA GLY A 135 -5.00 11.52 -57.41
C GLY A 135 -5.37 10.32 -56.57
N HIS A 136 -6.13 9.41 -57.18
CA HIS A 136 -6.56 8.16 -56.55
C HIS A 136 -5.40 7.34 -55.94
N ALA A 137 -4.15 7.54 -56.39
CA ALA A 137 -2.98 6.76 -55.91
C ALA A 137 -2.53 7.25 -54.55
N ALA A 138 -2.50 8.56 -54.38
CA ALA A 138 -2.13 9.23 -53.15
C ALA A 138 -3.16 8.96 -52.05
N LEU A 139 -4.46 8.93 -52.40
CA LEU A 139 -5.54 8.65 -51.44
C LEU A 139 -5.46 7.24 -50.82
N TRP A 140 -5.27 6.20 -51.65
CA TRP A 140 -5.10 4.83 -51.13
C TRP A 140 -3.81 4.66 -50.32
N LEU A 141 -2.73 5.33 -50.72
CA LEU A 141 -1.47 5.34 -49.98
C LEU A 141 -1.65 6.04 -48.62
N ALA A 142 -2.31 7.20 -48.60
CA ALA A 142 -2.61 7.94 -47.37
C ALA A 142 -3.53 7.13 -46.45
N ALA A 143 -4.59 6.51 -46.98
CA ALA A 143 -5.51 5.71 -46.18
C ALA A 143 -4.85 4.49 -45.55
N SER A 144 -4.04 3.74 -46.31
CA SER A 144 -3.31 2.58 -45.79
C SER A 144 -2.22 2.97 -44.77
N ALA A 145 -1.53 4.09 -44.99
CA ALA A 145 -0.56 4.62 -44.04
C ALA A 145 -1.22 5.16 -42.76
N ALA A 146 -2.33 5.89 -42.87
CA ALA A 146 -3.09 6.37 -41.72
C ALA A 146 -3.66 5.21 -40.90
N LEU A 147 -4.22 4.18 -41.56
CA LEU A 147 -4.71 3.00 -40.87
C LEU A 147 -3.59 2.25 -40.14
N ALA A 148 -2.39 2.14 -40.73
CA ALA A 148 -1.23 1.57 -40.07
C ALA A 148 -0.82 2.36 -38.80
N LEU A 149 -0.86 3.71 -38.86
CA LEU A 149 -0.61 4.56 -37.70
C LEU A 149 -1.67 4.38 -36.61
N CYS A 150 -2.95 4.29 -36.99
CA CYS A 150 -4.05 4.04 -36.04
C CYS A 150 -3.88 2.68 -35.33
N LEU A 151 -3.45 1.63 -36.04
CA LEU A 151 -3.17 0.34 -35.41
C LEU A 151 -2.03 0.44 -34.38
N VAL A 152 -0.91 1.07 -34.73
CA VAL A 152 0.20 1.24 -33.76
C VAL A 152 -0.23 2.07 -32.55
N ALA A 153 -1.00 3.14 -32.77
CA ALA A 153 -1.54 3.96 -31.69
C ALA A 153 -2.49 3.17 -30.77
N ALA A 154 -3.35 2.31 -31.32
CA ALA A 154 -4.25 1.46 -30.55
C ALA A 154 -3.51 0.43 -29.66
N GLY A 155 -2.28 0.04 -30.05
CA GLY A 155 -1.41 -0.85 -29.27
C GLY A 155 -0.42 -0.14 -28.34
N TRP A 156 -0.44 1.19 -28.22
CA TRP A 156 0.63 1.91 -27.53
C TRP A 156 0.41 2.00 -26.00
N ARG A 157 0.92 1.01 -25.24
CA ARG A 157 0.82 0.94 -23.77
C ARG A 157 2.11 0.44 -23.11
N LEU A 158 2.90 1.33 -22.50
CA LEU A 158 4.19 0.99 -21.87
C LEU A 158 4.06 0.44 -20.43
N ASP A 159 2.87 0.54 -19.85
CA ASP A 159 2.47 0.17 -18.49
C ASP A 159 2.11 -1.32 -18.32
N LEU A 160 2.34 -2.15 -19.34
CA LEU A 160 1.96 -3.56 -19.33
C LEU A 160 2.77 -4.38 -18.30
N PRO A 161 2.10 -5.23 -17.49
CA PRO A 161 2.78 -6.07 -16.50
C PRO A 161 3.62 -7.17 -17.17
N PRO A 162 4.67 -7.68 -16.51
CA PRO A 162 5.43 -8.82 -17.00
C PRO A 162 4.54 -10.07 -16.97
N ALA A 163 4.09 -10.51 -18.14
CA ALA A 163 3.26 -11.70 -18.31
C ALA A 163 4.07 -12.87 -18.90
N SER A 164 3.89 -14.07 -18.34
CA SER A 164 4.42 -15.30 -18.94
C SER A 164 3.51 -15.76 -20.08
N SER A 165 4.07 -16.00 -21.25
CA SER A 165 3.31 -16.43 -22.42
C SER A 165 3.22 -17.96 -22.49
N GLY A 166 2.00 -18.51 -22.56
CA GLY A 166 1.75 -19.97 -22.64
C GLY A 166 2.00 -20.58 -24.03
N GLN A 167 1.50 -21.80 -24.27
CA GLN A 167 1.71 -22.59 -25.51
C GLN A 167 1.32 -21.86 -26.81
N ALA A 168 0.40 -20.90 -26.75
CA ALA A 168 0.03 -20.06 -27.90
C ALA A 168 1.22 -19.23 -28.44
N ALA A 169 2.20 -18.90 -27.59
CA ALA A 169 3.40 -18.19 -28.00
C ALA A 169 4.28 -19.04 -28.93
N ASP A 170 4.42 -20.34 -28.66
CA ASP A 170 5.25 -21.25 -29.46
C ASP A 170 4.68 -21.39 -30.88
N LEU A 171 3.35 -21.52 -30.99
CA LEU A 171 2.65 -21.53 -32.27
C LEU A 171 2.82 -20.19 -33.02
N ALA A 172 2.67 -19.06 -32.32
CA ALA A 172 2.83 -17.75 -32.93
C ALA A 172 4.27 -17.45 -33.38
N ILE A 173 5.28 -17.93 -32.64
CA ILE A 173 6.69 -17.88 -33.07
C ILE A 173 6.86 -18.64 -34.38
N GLY A 174 6.34 -19.88 -34.46
CA GLY A 174 6.37 -20.69 -35.67
C GLY A 174 5.70 -19.99 -36.86
N ILE A 175 4.51 -19.40 -36.66
CA ILE A 175 3.79 -18.64 -37.69
C ILE A 175 4.59 -17.41 -38.12
N CYS A 176 5.15 -16.64 -37.19
CA CYS A 176 5.95 -15.44 -37.52
C CYS A 176 7.18 -15.80 -38.35
N LEU A 177 7.90 -16.87 -38.00
CA LEU A 177 9.07 -17.34 -38.74
C LEU A 177 8.70 -17.89 -40.13
N LEU A 178 7.59 -18.62 -40.24
CA LEU A 178 7.09 -19.13 -41.52
C LEU A 178 6.67 -17.99 -42.45
N LEU A 179 5.96 -16.99 -41.93
CA LEU A 179 5.60 -15.78 -42.67
C LEU A 179 6.85 -14.97 -43.06
N ALA A 180 7.82 -14.84 -42.16
CA ALA A 180 9.09 -14.16 -42.45
C ALA A 180 9.84 -14.87 -43.58
N PHE A 181 9.86 -16.21 -43.60
CA PHE A 181 10.44 -16.99 -44.68
C PHE A 181 9.68 -16.80 -46.01
N ALA A 182 8.35 -16.80 -45.99
CA ALA A 182 7.55 -16.54 -47.19
C ALA A 182 7.81 -15.14 -47.77
N VAL A 183 7.92 -14.12 -46.91
CA VAL A 183 8.26 -12.75 -47.30
C VAL A 183 9.72 -12.65 -47.76
N LEU A 184 10.63 -13.44 -47.19
CA LEU A 184 12.02 -13.53 -47.63
C LEU A 184 12.12 -14.11 -49.05
N VAL A 185 11.34 -15.15 -49.38
CA VAL A 185 11.26 -15.67 -50.75
C VAL A 185 10.75 -14.61 -51.72
N LEU A 186 9.74 -13.82 -51.30
CA LEU A 186 9.23 -12.69 -52.08
C LEU A 186 10.28 -11.59 -52.27
N GLU A 187 11.00 -11.23 -51.21
CA GLU A 187 12.08 -10.25 -51.23
C GLU A 187 13.21 -10.68 -52.17
N ARG A 188 13.64 -11.95 -52.10
CA ARG A 188 14.67 -12.51 -52.99
C ARG A 188 14.23 -12.51 -54.45
N ARG A 189 12.94 -12.74 -54.69
CA ARG A 189 12.35 -12.62 -56.02
C ARG A 189 12.35 -11.18 -56.54
N PHE A 190 12.12 -10.19 -55.69
CA PHE A 190 12.27 -8.78 -56.09
C PHE A 190 13.73 -8.41 -56.36
N ALA A 191 14.66 -8.94 -55.57
CA ALA A 191 16.09 -8.67 -55.74
C ALA A 191 16.69 -9.30 -57.02
N SER A 192 16.12 -10.40 -57.52
CA SER A 192 16.58 -11.07 -58.74
C SER A 192 16.08 -10.43 -60.05
N GLN A 193 15.15 -9.48 -59.96
CA GLN A 193 14.58 -8.78 -61.12
C GLN A 193 15.46 -7.58 -61.49
N GLY A 194 15.91 -7.51 -62.75
CA GLY A 194 16.70 -6.38 -63.23
C GLY A 194 15.89 -5.08 -63.32
N PRO A 195 16.49 -3.90 -63.08
CA PRO A 195 15.80 -2.61 -63.09
C PRO A 195 15.19 -2.24 -64.45
N ALA A 196 15.67 -2.84 -65.55
CA ALA A 196 15.09 -2.68 -66.88
C ALA A 196 13.78 -3.46 -67.07
N GLN A 197 13.60 -4.56 -66.32
CA GLN A 197 12.43 -5.45 -66.41
C GLN A 197 11.37 -5.09 -65.36
N TRP A 198 11.80 -4.73 -64.15
CA TRP A 198 10.90 -4.32 -63.07
C TRP A 198 11.49 -3.17 -62.23
N PRO A 199 11.21 -1.91 -62.61
CA PRO A 199 11.75 -0.74 -61.92
C PRO A 199 11.31 -0.60 -60.45
N GLU A 200 10.12 -1.09 -60.10
CA GLU A 200 9.54 -0.99 -58.76
C GLU A 200 10.05 -2.05 -57.77
N ALA A 201 10.59 -3.18 -58.27
CA ALA A 201 10.99 -4.31 -57.43
C ALA A 201 11.99 -3.95 -56.30
N PRO A 202 13.02 -3.10 -56.52
CA PRO A 202 13.95 -2.73 -55.46
C PRO A 202 13.30 -1.99 -54.27
N ALA A 203 12.26 -1.20 -54.53
CA ALA A 203 11.52 -0.48 -53.50
C ALA A 203 10.58 -1.41 -52.72
N LEU A 204 9.89 -2.31 -53.43
CA LEU A 204 9.07 -3.36 -52.79
C LEU A 204 9.91 -4.30 -51.93
N GLY A 205 11.11 -4.65 -52.39
CA GLY A 205 12.07 -5.44 -51.60
C GLY A 205 12.50 -4.77 -50.30
N GLN A 206 12.64 -3.43 -50.28
CA GLN A 206 12.96 -2.71 -49.04
C GLN A 206 11.81 -2.79 -48.03
N LEU A 207 10.56 -2.59 -48.47
CA LEU A 207 9.38 -2.71 -47.62
C LEU A 207 9.20 -4.14 -47.11
N ALA A 208 9.47 -5.14 -47.95
CA ALA A 208 9.47 -6.54 -47.56
C ALA A 208 10.52 -6.85 -46.47
N ARG A 209 11.73 -6.28 -46.55
CA ARG A 209 12.75 -6.41 -45.48
C ARG A 209 12.33 -5.79 -44.18
N ALA A 210 11.67 -4.63 -44.21
CA ALA A 210 11.14 -4.02 -43.00
C ALA A 210 10.12 -4.94 -42.33
N LEU A 211 9.20 -5.55 -43.10
CA LEU A 211 8.25 -6.53 -42.59
C LEU A 211 8.94 -7.79 -42.02
N ILE A 212 9.97 -8.31 -42.70
CA ILE A 212 10.78 -9.43 -42.18
C ILE A 212 11.41 -9.05 -40.83
N GLY A 213 12.00 -7.86 -40.73
CA GLY A 213 12.57 -7.35 -39.48
C GLY A 213 11.54 -7.31 -38.36
N THR A 214 10.33 -6.79 -38.64
CA THR A 214 9.23 -6.76 -37.66
C THR A 214 8.79 -8.17 -37.25
N LEU A 215 8.66 -9.12 -38.18
CA LEU A 215 8.27 -10.51 -37.89
C LEU A 215 9.33 -11.26 -37.05
N VAL A 216 10.62 -11.07 -37.34
CA VAL A 216 11.71 -11.69 -36.59
C VAL A 216 11.81 -11.09 -35.17
N LEU A 217 11.67 -9.78 -35.04
CA LEU A 217 11.69 -9.12 -33.74
C LEU A 217 10.45 -9.48 -32.90
N ALA A 218 9.29 -9.69 -33.54
CA ALA A 218 8.09 -10.24 -32.90
C ALA A 218 8.31 -11.67 -32.38
N ALA A 219 8.97 -12.54 -33.16
CA ALA A 219 9.33 -13.89 -32.71
C ALA A 219 10.30 -13.86 -31.52
N LEU A 220 11.31 -12.97 -31.54
CA LEU A 220 12.20 -12.74 -30.41
C LEU A 220 11.45 -12.22 -29.18
N CYS A 221 10.51 -11.30 -29.37
CA CYS A 221 9.66 -10.78 -28.30
C CYS A 221 8.90 -11.89 -27.57
N LEU A 222 8.24 -12.77 -28.34
CA LEU A 222 7.50 -13.90 -27.81
C LEU A 222 8.42 -14.91 -27.10
N PHE A 223 9.62 -15.14 -27.63
CA PHE A 223 10.61 -15.98 -26.97
C PHE A 223 11.07 -15.40 -25.62
N LEU A 224 11.31 -14.09 -25.54
CA LEU A 224 11.66 -13.43 -24.28
C LEU A 224 10.50 -13.42 -23.27
N ALA A 225 9.26 -13.26 -23.75
CA ALA A 225 8.06 -13.37 -22.90
C ALA A 225 7.92 -14.78 -22.32
N ARG A 226 8.25 -15.81 -23.10
CA ARG A 226 8.24 -17.21 -22.66
C ARG A 226 9.21 -17.48 -21.51
N GLN A 227 10.35 -16.80 -21.51
CA GLN A 227 11.39 -16.88 -20.48
C GLN A 227 11.10 -15.98 -19.25
N GLY A 228 9.96 -15.28 -19.21
CA GLY A 228 9.61 -14.39 -18.11
C GLY A 228 10.45 -13.11 -18.05
N HIS A 229 11.07 -12.71 -19.16
CA HIS A 229 11.96 -11.55 -19.15
C HIS A 229 11.16 -10.23 -19.07
N PRO A 230 11.48 -9.31 -18.13
CA PRO A 230 10.65 -8.12 -17.85
C PRO A 230 10.62 -7.09 -18.99
N TRP A 231 11.52 -7.20 -19.97
CA TRP A 231 11.52 -6.33 -21.16
C TRP A 231 10.59 -6.78 -22.29
N ALA A 232 10.07 -8.00 -22.25
CA ALA A 232 9.23 -8.53 -23.33
C ALA A 232 8.00 -7.66 -23.66
N PRO A 233 7.16 -7.22 -22.70
CA PRO A 233 6.02 -6.35 -23.02
C PRO A 233 6.43 -4.98 -23.58
N ARG A 234 7.54 -4.41 -23.08
CA ARG A 234 8.09 -3.14 -23.61
C ARG A 234 8.55 -3.31 -25.06
N LEU A 235 9.21 -4.43 -25.35
CA LEU A 235 9.66 -4.74 -26.71
C LEU A 235 8.48 -4.95 -27.67
N ALA A 236 7.38 -5.56 -27.22
CA ALA A 236 6.16 -5.74 -28.03
C ALA A 236 5.56 -4.41 -28.50
N VAL A 237 5.62 -3.37 -27.66
CA VAL A 237 5.14 -2.01 -27.99
C VAL A 237 6.15 -1.28 -28.87
N LEU A 238 7.43 -1.31 -28.49
CA LEU A 238 8.51 -0.62 -29.22
C LEU A 238 8.72 -1.16 -30.63
N LEU A 239 8.34 -2.41 -30.89
CA LEU A 239 8.28 -3.01 -32.23
C LEU A 239 7.50 -2.14 -33.23
N GLY A 240 6.47 -1.43 -32.77
CA GLY A 240 5.62 -0.56 -33.58
C GLY A 240 6.31 0.68 -34.13
N LEU A 241 7.46 1.08 -33.58
CA LEU A 241 8.19 2.27 -34.01
C LEU A 241 8.62 2.20 -35.48
N LEU A 242 9.09 1.04 -35.94
CA LEU A 242 9.53 0.85 -37.32
C LEU A 242 8.37 0.99 -38.33
N PRO A 243 7.27 0.20 -38.24
CA PRO A 243 6.13 0.36 -39.14
C PRO A 243 5.46 1.73 -39.01
N ALA A 244 5.41 2.35 -37.83
CA ALA A 244 4.89 3.71 -37.66
C ALA A 244 5.75 4.75 -38.40
N ALA A 245 7.07 4.69 -38.26
CA ALA A 245 7.96 5.63 -38.95
C ALA A 245 7.87 5.47 -40.47
N LEU A 246 7.77 4.23 -40.97
CA LEU A 246 7.52 3.94 -42.39
C LEU A 246 6.17 4.48 -42.86
N ALA A 247 5.11 4.26 -42.09
CA ALA A 247 3.78 4.75 -42.41
C ALA A 247 3.73 6.29 -42.43
N LEU A 248 4.39 6.96 -41.48
CA LEU A 248 4.48 8.42 -41.43
C LEU A 248 5.23 8.98 -42.65
N GLU A 249 6.32 8.34 -43.07
CA GLU A 249 7.04 8.71 -44.29
C GLU A 249 6.15 8.54 -45.54
N LEU A 250 5.45 7.41 -45.65
CA LEU A 250 4.53 7.13 -46.76
C LEU A 250 3.34 8.08 -46.79
N LEU A 251 2.82 8.48 -45.63
CA LEU A 251 1.74 9.48 -45.51
C LEU A 251 2.21 10.85 -45.99
N GLY A 252 3.39 11.30 -45.55
CA GLY A 252 3.99 12.55 -46.04
C GLY A 252 4.21 12.53 -47.56
N ARG A 253 4.67 11.39 -48.10
CA ARG A 253 4.82 11.22 -49.55
C ARG A 253 3.50 11.18 -50.30
N ALA A 254 2.46 10.59 -49.70
CA ALA A 254 1.11 10.61 -50.27
C ALA A 254 0.60 12.04 -50.40
N ILE A 255 0.73 12.85 -49.35
CA ILE A 255 0.35 14.27 -49.35
C ILE A 255 1.10 15.03 -50.43
N LEU A 256 2.43 14.88 -50.51
CA LEU A 256 3.23 15.54 -51.54
C LEU A 256 2.85 15.09 -52.97
N ALA A 257 2.46 13.83 -53.14
CA ALA A 257 2.01 13.31 -54.43
C ALA A 257 0.64 13.85 -54.87
N MET A 258 -0.21 14.33 -53.95
CA MET A 258 -1.47 15.01 -54.29
C MET A 258 -1.23 16.34 -55.00
N PHE A 259 -0.10 17.00 -54.73
CA PHE A 259 0.29 18.26 -55.36
C PHE A 259 1.13 18.08 -56.64
N ALA A 260 1.45 16.85 -57.03
CA ALA A 260 2.24 16.57 -58.22
C ALA A 260 1.35 16.49 -59.48
N PRO A 261 1.67 17.20 -60.57
CA PRO A 261 0.88 17.18 -61.80
C PRO A 261 0.88 15.78 -62.43
N GLN A 262 -0.31 15.24 -62.70
CA GLN A 262 -0.50 13.95 -63.36
C GLN A 262 -0.70 14.15 -64.86
N ARG A 263 0.27 13.70 -65.67
CA ARG A 263 0.18 13.71 -67.14
C ARG A 263 -0.09 12.30 -67.62
N ALA A 264 -1.15 12.11 -68.41
CA ALA A 264 -1.58 10.79 -68.87
C ALA A 264 -0.56 10.09 -69.79
N GLY A 265 0.22 10.86 -70.56
CA GLY A 265 1.28 10.37 -71.45
C GLY A 265 2.59 9.98 -70.75
N LEU A 266 2.76 10.28 -69.45
CA LEU A 266 3.99 10.00 -68.71
C LEU A 266 3.83 8.85 -67.72
N GLU A 267 4.82 7.95 -67.71
CA GLU A 267 4.84 6.82 -66.80
C GLU A 267 4.77 7.25 -65.31
N PRO A 268 3.74 6.81 -64.55
CA PRO A 268 3.57 7.21 -63.16
C PRO A 268 4.75 6.75 -62.30
N ARG A 269 5.21 7.60 -61.36
CA ARG A 269 6.26 7.18 -60.40
C ARG A 269 5.64 6.31 -59.33
N LEU A 270 6.42 5.34 -58.84
CA LEU A 270 6.12 4.69 -57.58
C LEU A 270 6.22 5.69 -56.43
N VAL A 271 5.06 6.10 -55.89
CA VAL A 271 4.97 7.05 -54.78
C VAL A 271 5.41 6.40 -53.46
N ALA A 272 5.16 5.09 -53.31
CA ALA A 272 5.47 4.31 -52.11
C ALA A 272 6.94 3.85 -52.05
N THR A 273 7.87 4.81 -52.12
CA THR A 273 9.29 4.58 -51.80
C THR A 273 9.55 5.05 -50.36
N SER A 274 10.49 4.44 -49.64
CA SER A 274 10.83 4.85 -48.27
C SER A 274 12.34 4.92 -48.07
N LEU A 275 12.81 6.05 -47.52
CA LEU A 275 14.19 6.27 -47.10
C LEU A 275 14.52 5.39 -45.90
N LEU A 276 13.61 5.31 -44.93
CA LEU A 276 13.78 4.48 -43.73
C LEU A 276 13.90 2.99 -44.08
N ALA A 277 13.05 2.48 -44.99
CA ALA A 277 13.14 1.11 -45.47
C ALA A 277 14.48 0.84 -46.20
N ASP A 278 15.04 1.87 -46.83
CA ASP A 278 16.30 1.75 -47.54
C ASP A 278 17.52 1.78 -46.59
N LEU A 279 17.40 2.38 -45.40
CA LEU A 279 18.43 2.32 -44.36
C LEU A 279 18.65 0.90 -43.82
N LEU A 280 17.64 0.03 -43.90
CA LEU A 280 17.73 -1.39 -43.52
C LEU A 280 18.55 -2.25 -44.49
N ARG A 281 19.10 -1.67 -45.58
CA ARG A 281 20.01 -2.41 -46.47
C ARG A 281 21.36 -2.62 -45.81
N TRP A 282 21.79 -3.87 -45.71
CA TRP A 282 23.17 -4.21 -45.33
C TRP A 282 24.10 -4.18 -46.55
N PRO A 283 25.27 -3.49 -46.50
CA PRO A 283 25.78 -2.69 -45.39
C PRO A 283 25.11 -1.30 -45.29
N PRO A 284 24.85 -0.79 -44.07
CA PRO A 284 24.16 0.49 -43.87
C PRO A 284 25.02 1.65 -44.40
N ARG A 285 24.48 2.41 -45.35
CA ARG A 285 25.14 3.59 -45.95
C ARG A 285 24.26 4.85 -45.87
N PRO A 286 23.83 5.27 -44.66
CA PRO A 286 22.88 6.38 -44.46
C PRO A 286 23.38 7.69 -45.06
N LEU A 287 24.65 8.04 -44.78
CA LEU A 287 25.25 9.31 -45.21
C LEU A 287 25.38 9.42 -46.73
N GLN A 288 25.75 8.33 -47.41
CA GLN A 288 25.90 8.35 -48.88
C GLN A 288 24.56 8.58 -49.58
N ARG A 289 23.46 8.12 -48.99
CA ARG A 289 22.11 8.30 -49.56
C ARG A 289 21.49 9.62 -49.24
N LEU A 290 21.61 10.08 -47.99
CA LEU A 290 21.20 11.43 -47.62
C LEU A 290 21.94 12.45 -48.48
N GLN A 291 23.24 12.22 -48.73
CA GLN A 291 24.01 12.98 -49.70
C GLN A 291 23.46 12.88 -51.12
N HIS A 292 23.16 11.67 -51.62
CA HIS A 292 22.66 11.48 -52.98
C HIS A 292 21.29 12.14 -53.20
N GLU A 293 20.39 12.06 -52.20
CA GLU A 293 19.07 12.70 -52.22
C GLU A 293 19.18 14.23 -52.09
N LEU A 294 20.05 14.75 -51.21
CA LEU A 294 20.31 16.19 -51.12
C LEU A 294 20.93 16.74 -52.40
N HIS A 295 21.83 16.00 -53.02
CA HIS A 295 22.42 16.39 -54.29
C HIS A 295 21.40 16.33 -55.44
N GLN A 296 20.58 15.27 -55.52
CA GLN A 296 19.58 15.13 -56.58
C GLN A 296 18.40 16.10 -56.46
N ARG A 297 17.98 16.46 -55.23
CA ARG A 297 16.80 17.34 -55.01
C ARG A 297 17.15 18.79 -54.81
N PHE A 298 18.27 19.08 -54.16
CA PHE A 298 18.66 20.44 -53.75
C PHE A 298 20.00 20.89 -54.36
N GLY A 299 20.71 20.03 -55.09
CA GLY A 299 22.02 20.36 -55.68
C GLY A 299 23.17 20.50 -54.67
N ILE A 300 22.93 20.25 -53.37
CA ILE A 300 23.91 20.45 -52.31
C ILE A 300 24.90 19.29 -52.28
N ASP A 301 26.17 19.55 -52.61
CA ASP A 301 27.23 18.54 -52.53
C ASP A 301 27.94 18.54 -51.17
N LEU A 302 27.47 17.67 -50.27
CA LEU A 302 28.06 17.49 -48.93
C LEU A 302 29.42 16.78 -48.92
N ARG A 303 29.96 16.31 -50.08
CA ARG A 303 31.28 15.63 -50.15
C ARG A 303 32.41 16.58 -49.76
N GLN A 304 32.22 17.88 -49.99
CA GLN A 304 33.25 18.91 -49.79
C GLN A 304 33.33 19.39 -48.32
N VAL A 305 32.38 18.98 -47.46
CA VAL A 305 32.34 19.39 -46.07
C VAL A 305 33.20 18.47 -45.21
N TRP A 306 34.44 18.89 -44.95
CA TRP A 306 35.43 18.20 -44.11
C TRP A 306 34.88 17.79 -42.72
N ALA A 307 33.92 18.54 -42.17
CA ALA A 307 33.33 18.30 -40.85
C ALA A 307 32.72 16.90 -40.68
N PHE A 308 32.07 16.32 -41.71
CA PHE A 308 31.49 14.98 -41.60
C PHE A 308 32.57 13.87 -41.59
N GLY A 309 33.68 14.09 -42.29
CA GLY A 309 34.84 13.19 -42.26
C GLY A 309 35.53 13.22 -40.88
N PHE A 310 35.67 14.43 -40.30
CA PHE A 310 36.18 14.61 -38.95
C PHE A 310 35.27 13.96 -37.90
N MET A 311 33.95 14.19 -37.94
CA MET A 311 33.01 13.57 -37.01
C MET A 311 33.08 12.04 -37.05
N ARG A 312 33.16 11.42 -38.24
CA ARG A 312 33.31 9.96 -38.36
C ARG A 312 34.61 9.44 -37.73
N ARG A 313 35.71 10.18 -37.84
CA ARG A 313 37.02 9.80 -37.29
C ARG A 313 37.12 10.07 -35.78
N ALA A 314 36.51 11.15 -35.30
CA ALA A 314 36.53 11.57 -33.90
C ALA A 314 35.46 10.87 -33.04
N PHE A 315 34.38 10.37 -33.64
CA PHE A 315 33.28 9.74 -32.90
C PHE A 315 33.74 8.55 -32.05
N LEU A 316 34.48 7.61 -32.63
CA LEU A 316 34.96 6.43 -31.90
C LEU A 316 35.92 6.76 -30.75
N PRO A 317 36.97 7.59 -30.91
CA PRO A 317 37.85 7.94 -29.78
C PRO A 317 37.15 8.79 -28.72
N VAL A 318 36.28 9.73 -29.11
CA VAL A 318 35.50 10.51 -28.13
C VAL A 318 34.55 9.61 -27.36
N LEU A 319 33.84 8.71 -28.04
CA LEU A 319 32.98 7.73 -27.40
C LEU A 319 33.78 6.84 -26.44
N ALA A 320 34.96 6.35 -26.86
CA ALA A 320 35.82 5.55 -26.00
C ALA A 320 36.27 6.32 -24.73
N VAL A 321 36.67 7.59 -24.86
CA VAL A 321 37.06 8.43 -23.72
C VAL A 321 35.88 8.71 -22.79
N VAL A 322 34.70 8.99 -23.34
CA VAL A 322 33.48 9.21 -22.55
C VAL A 322 33.07 7.93 -21.83
N SER A 323 33.08 6.79 -22.51
CA SER A 323 32.79 5.48 -21.91
C SER A 323 33.81 5.09 -20.83
N LEU A 324 35.11 5.35 -21.07
CA LEU A 324 36.16 5.10 -20.08
C LEU A 324 36.00 6.02 -18.86
N SER A 325 35.71 7.29 -19.07
CA SER A 325 35.45 8.25 -17.98
C SER A 325 34.23 7.83 -17.17
N GLY A 326 33.13 7.45 -17.83
CA GLY A 326 31.93 6.93 -17.16
C GLY A 326 32.21 5.63 -16.39
N TRP A 327 33.03 4.75 -16.95
CA TRP A 327 33.48 3.53 -16.26
C TRP A 327 34.30 3.86 -15.01
N LEU A 328 35.28 4.76 -15.08
CA LEU A 328 36.07 5.20 -13.92
C LEU A 328 35.21 5.86 -12.84
N LEU A 329 34.27 6.72 -13.24
CA LEU A 329 33.34 7.38 -12.31
C LEU A 329 32.42 6.40 -11.58
N SER A 330 32.20 5.19 -12.11
CA SER A 330 31.42 4.16 -11.42
C SER A 330 32.02 3.70 -10.09
N GLY A 331 33.32 3.95 -9.89
CA GLY A 331 34.06 3.67 -8.65
C GLY A 331 33.88 4.75 -7.57
N VAL A 332 33.34 5.92 -7.90
CA VAL A 332 33.07 6.97 -6.90
C VAL A 332 31.74 6.68 -6.23
N ARG A 333 31.73 6.59 -4.89
CA ARG A 333 30.52 6.32 -4.11
C ARG A 333 30.44 7.23 -2.89
N GLU A 334 29.27 7.82 -2.71
CA GLU A 334 28.91 8.57 -1.52
C GLU A 334 28.10 7.67 -0.59
N ILE A 335 28.46 7.67 0.69
CA ILE A 335 27.78 6.93 1.76
C ILE A 335 27.17 7.95 2.72
N GLY A 336 25.86 7.84 2.95
CA GLY A 336 25.11 8.69 3.88
C GLY A 336 25.54 8.51 5.35
N MET A 337 25.13 9.43 6.22
CA MET A 337 25.45 9.38 7.64
C MET A 337 24.73 8.23 8.39
N ASP A 338 23.60 7.81 7.85
CA ASP A 338 22.76 6.70 8.30
C ASP A 338 23.21 5.34 7.76
N ALA A 339 24.29 5.30 6.98
CA ALA A 339 24.77 4.10 6.32
C ALA A 339 26.29 3.90 6.47
N ARG A 340 26.72 2.66 6.26
CA ARG A 340 28.10 2.20 6.09
C ARG A 340 28.19 1.32 4.86
N GLY A 341 29.31 1.37 4.16
CA GLY A 341 29.51 0.65 2.91
C GLY A 341 30.43 -0.55 3.08
N VAL A 342 29.93 -1.76 2.94
CA VAL A 342 30.78 -2.95 2.82
C VAL A 342 31.41 -2.96 1.43
N TYR A 343 32.72 -2.72 1.36
CA TYR A 343 33.47 -2.68 0.12
C TYR A 343 33.94 -4.06 -0.31
N GLU A 344 33.47 -4.49 -1.48
CA GLU A 344 33.85 -5.71 -2.16
C GLU A 344 34.88 -5.43 -3.25
N ARG A 345 35.91 -6.26 -3.31
CA ARG A 345 36.89 -6.30 -4.39
C ARG A 345 36.91 -7.69 -4.99
N PHE A 346 36.58 -7.81 -6.28
CA PHE A 346 36.38 -9.10 -6.97
C PHE A 346 35.42 -10.04 -6.20
N GLY A 347 34.38 -9.49 -5.58
CA GLY A 347 33.40 -10.25 -4.79
C GLY A 347 33.86 -10.70 -3.40
N LYS A 348 35.05 -10.30 -2.94
CA LYS A 348 35.49 -10.53 -1.55
C LYS A 348 35.34 -9.25 -0.73
N PRO A 349 34.73 -9.30 0.47
CA PRO A 349 34.69 -8.14 1.36
C PRO A 349 36.11 -7.82 1.87
N VAL A 350 36.53 -6.56 1.73
CA VAL A 350 37.87 -6.10 2.13
C VAL A 350 37.81 -5.13 3.30
N ALA A 351 36.87 -4.19 3.27
CA ALA A 351 36.76 -3.12 4.27
C ALA A 351 35.31 -2.69 4.46
N VAL A 352 35.01 -2.13 5.62
CA VAL A 352 33.77 -1.39 5.89
C VAL A 352 34.11 0.09 5.86
N LEU A 353 33.40 0.85 5.03
CA LEU A 353 33.60 2.28 4.80
C LEU A 353 32.56 3.06 5.60
N GLY A 354 33.01 4.04 6.37
CA GLY A 354 32.12 4.95 7.08
C GLY A 354 31.46 5.99 6.16
N PRO A 355 30.63 6.89 6.71
CA PRO A 355 30.00 7.97 5.96
C PRO A 355 31.01 8.87 5.23
N GLY A 356 30.67 9.31 4.02
CA GLY A 356 31.50 10.20 3.20
C GLY A 356 31.70 9.73 1.77
N LEU A 357 32.56 10.45 1.04
CA LEU A 357 32.91 10.15 -0.34
C LEU A 357 34.09 9.19 -0.41
N HIS A 358 33.90 8.06 -1.07
CA HIS A 358 34.92 7.02 -1.22
C HIS A 358 35.21 6.73 -2.69
N LEU A 359 36.46 6.39 -2.97
CA LEU A 359 36.94 5.98 -4.29
C LEU A 359 37.31 4.50 -4.24
N GLY A 360 36.60 3.70 -5.03
CA GLY A 360 36.87 2.28 -5.22
C GLY A 360 37.22 1.95 -6.67
N LEU A 361 37.54 0.68 -6.91
CA LEU A 361 37.65 0.15 -8.26
C LEU A 361 36.31 0.26 -9.01
N PRO A 362 36.33 0.57 -10.32
CA PRO A 362 35.11 0.67 -11.12
C PRO A 362 34.42 -0.69 -11.26
N TRP A 363 33.11 -0.67 -11.47
CA TRP A 363 32.33 -1.88 -11.68
C TRP A 363 32.82 -2.63 -12.94
N PRO A 364 32.99 -3.97 -12.94
CA PRO A 364 32.59 -4.95 -11.92
C PRO A 364 33.71 -5.34 -10.94
N LEU A 365 34.87 -4.65 -10.96
CA LEU A 365 36.04 -5.01 -10.16
C LEU A 365 35.84 -4.66 -8.67
N GLY A 366 35.07 -3.61 -8.40
CA GLY A 366 34.68 -3.18 -7.06
C GLY A 366 33.18 -2.94 -6.95
N ARG A 367 32.64 -3.17 -5.75
CA ARG A 367 31.25 -2.87 -5.40
C ARG A 367 31.20 -2.39 -3.95
N VAL A 368 30.29 -1.47 -3.63
CA VAL A 368 29.98 -1.08 -2.26
C VAL A 368 28.55 -1.51 -1.98
N LEU A 369 28.33 -2.30 -0.93
CA LEU A 369 27.01 -2.65 -0.43
C LEU A 369 26.69 -1.73 0.74
N ALA A 370 25.62 -0.95 0.62
CA ALA A 370 25.16 -0.10 1.71
C ALA A 370 24.49 -0.96 2.79
N VAL A 371 24.89 -0.74 4.04
CA VAL A 371 24.35 -1.36 5.25
C VAL A 371 23.99 -0.23 6.19
N GLU A 372 22.88 -0.37 6.91
CA GLU A 372 22.44 0.67 7.83
C GLU A 372 23.43 0.85 8.99
N ASN A 373 23.53 2.09 9.46
CA ASN A 373 24.40 2.50 10.55
C ASN A 373 23.60 3.30 11.58
N GLY A 374 23.24 2.65 12.69
CA GLY A 374 22.51 3.30 13.79
C GLY A 374 21.01 3.51 13.56
N VAL A 375 20.45 3.04 12.45
CA VAL A 375 18.99 3.04 12.21
C VAL A 375 18.33 2.03 13.15
N VAL A 376 17.32 2.50 13.90
CA VAL A 376 16.55 1.67 14.83
C VAL A 376 15.29 1.19 14.13
N HIS A 377 15.08 -0.12 14.16
CA HIS A 377 13.92 -0.78 13.61
C HIS A 377 13.03 -1.30 14.73
N GLU A 378 11.73 -1.16 14.52
CA GLU A 378 10.71 -1.78 15.35
C GLU A 378 10.03 -2.89 14.56
N LEU A 379 9.99 -4.09 15.13
CA LEU A 379 9.44 -5.26 14.47
C LEU A 379 8.40 -5.94 15.36
N ALA A 380 7.16 -5.93 14.90
CA ALA A 380 6.12 -6.78 15.47
C ALA A 380 6.44 -8.26 15.21
N THR A 381 6.13 -9.13 16.17
CA THR A 381 6.47 -10.56 16.07
C THR A 381 5.54 -11.35 15.16
N SER A 382 4.37 -10.81 14.79
CA SER A 382 3.52 -11.31 13.71
C SER A 382 3.28 -10.24 12.62
N VAL A 383 3.10 -10.72 11.39
CA VAL A 383 2.47 -10.00 10.28
C VAL A 383 1.54 -11.05 9.67
N ALA A 384 0.26 -10.74 9.52
CA ALA A 384 -0.67 -11.62 8.82
C ALA A 384 -0.08 -11.97 7.43
N ALA A 385 -0.22 -13.22 7.00
CA ALA A 385 0.37 -13.72 5.75
C ALA A 385 -0.26 -13.15 4.46
N GLY A 386 -0.84 -11.94 4.50
CA GLY A 386 -1.41 -11.22 3.37
C GLY A 386 -0.90 -9.78 3.36
N ASP A 387 -0.28 -9.41 2.23
CA ASP A 387 0.21 -8.08 1.85
C ASP A 387 1.12 -7.35 2.86
N GLY A 388 2.43 -7.46 2.63
CA GLY A 388 3.47 -6.63 3.25
C GLY A 388 3.46 -5.17 2.79
N GLY A 389 2.29 -4.54 2.73
CA GLY A 389 2.16 -3.10 2.60
C GLY A 389 2.48 -2.46 3.95
N ALA A 390 3.47 -1.59 4.00
CA ALA A 390 3.57 -0.63 5.11
C ALA A 390 2.21 0.07 5.23
N GLU A 391 1.62 0.06 6.43
CA GLU A 391 0.39 0.79 6.72
C GLU A 391 0.52 2.22 6.18
N PRO A 392 -0.43 2.71 5.36
CA PRO A 392 -0.40 4.07 4.84
C PRO A 392 -0.22 5.05 5.99
N LEU A 393 0.75 5.98 5.88
CA LEU A 393 0.97 7.01 6.89
C LEU A 393 -0.34 7.79 7.08
N ALA A 394 -0.96 7.64 8.25
CA ALA A 394 -2.18 8.35 8.58
C ALA A 394 -1.89 9.86 8.74
N PRO A 395 -2.78 10.74 8.27
CA PRO A 395 -2.64 12.18 8.48
C PRO A 395 -2.64 12.50 9.98
N ALA A 396 -1.76 13.40 10.42
CA ALA A 396 -1.57 13.74 11.83
C ALA A 396 -2.83 14.29 12.53
N GLU A 397 -3.72 14.94 11.77
CA GLU A 397 -4.98 15.54 12.25
C GLU A 397 -6.20 14.63 11.97
N GLY A 398 -5.99 13.38 11.57
CA GLY A 398 -7.05 12.41 11.29
C GLY A 398 -7.55 11.67 12.54
N PRO A 399 -8.62 10.86 12.41
CA PRO A 399 -8.95 9.88 13.44
C PRO A 399 -7.77 8.93 13.65
N ALA A 400 -7.59 8.46 14.89
CA ALA A 400 -6.54 7.50 15.20
C ALA A 400 -6.68 6.25 14.31
N PRO A 401 -5.57 5.72 13.76
CA PRO A 401 -5.62 4.54 12.91
C PRO A 401 -6.12 3.32 13.70
N ASP A 402 -6.81 2.40 13.03
CA ASP A 402 -7.33 1.19 13.66
C ASP A 402 -6.22 0.34 14.31
N SER A 403 -4.99 0.41 13.79
CA SER A 403 -3.80 -0.23 14.36
C SER A 403 -3.39 0.30 15.74
N ALA A 404 -3.87 1.49 16.14
CA ALA A 404 -3.64 2.08 17.46
C ALA A 404 -4.73 1.71 18.48
N ASN A 405 -5.84 1.09 18.07
CA ASN A 405 -6.82 0.56 19.00
C ASN A 405 -6.16 -0.52 19.88
N ARG A 406 -6.45 -0.53 21.19
CA ARG A 406 -5.89 -1.49 22.17
C ARG A 406 -6.98 -2.16 23.02
N LEU A 407 -8.24 -2.07 22.58
CA LEU A 407 -9.36 -2.64 23.30
C LEU A 407 -9.40 -4.17 23.13
N TRP A 408 -9.68 -4.89 24.23
CA TRP A 408 -9.62 -6.36 24.25
C TRP A 408 -10.69 -7.05 23.38
N ASP A 409 -11.75 -6.32 23.00
CA ASP A 409 -12.86 -6.84 22.18
C ASP A 409 -12.59 -6.76 20.66
N ALA A 410 -11.47 -6.14 20.25
CA ALA A 410 -11.02 -6.06 18.87
C ALA A 410 -9.80 -6.97 18.65
N SER A 411 -9.68 -7.51 17.44
CA SER A 411 -8.47 -8.21 17.01
C SER A 411 -7.46 -7.24 16.41
N HIS A 412 -6.22 -7.28 16.86
CA HIS A 412 -5.16 -6.39 16.37
C HIS A 412 -4.32 -7.05 15.27
N VAL A 413 -3.92 -6.29 14.23
CA VAL A 413 -3.19 -6.83 13.05
C VAL A 413 -1.83 -7.44 13.41
N SER A 414 -1.17 -6.89 14.43
CA SER A 414 0.13 -7.33 14.97
C SER A 414 0.03 -8.35 16.10
N GLU A 415 -1.17 -8.82 16.45
CA GLU A 415 -1.31 -9.80 17.54
C GLU A 415 -0.98 -11.22 17.06
N LYS A 416 -0.48 -12.04 17.98
CA LYS A 416 -0.25 -13.46 17.76
C LYS A 416 -0.95 -14.25 18.86
N SER A 417 -1.83 -15.16 18.47
CA SER A 417 -2.41 -16.13 19.40
C SER A 417 -1.34 -17.16 19.81
N GLN A 418 -1.14 -17.32 21.11
CA GLN A 418 -0.17 -18.23 21.70
C GLN A 418 -0.84 -19.05 22.81
N VAL A 419 -0.37 -20.28 22.95
CA VAL A 419 -0.77 -21.15 24.06
C VAL A 419 0.08 -20.84 25.28
N ILE A 420 -0.57 -20.63 26.42
CA ILE A 420 0.04 -20.47 27.74
C ILE A 420 -0.37 -21.63 28.66
N ALA A 421 0.46 -21.90 29.66
CA ALA A 421 0.11 -22.86 30.70
C ALA A 421 -1.01 -22.30 31.57
N SER A 422 -1.86 -23.17 32.08
CA SER A 422 -2.89 -22.81 33.05
C SER A 422 -2.96 -23.87 34.15
N LEU A 423 -3.22 -23.41 35.37
CA LEU A 423 -3.46 -24.26 36.52
C LEU A 423 -4.91 -24.04 36.97
N ALA A 424 -5.77 -25.01 36.66
CA ALA A 424 -7.15 -25.02 37.13
C ALA A 424 -7.33 -26.21 38.05
N ASP A 425 -7.68 -25.96 39.32
CA ASP A 425 -8.05 -27.00 40.29
C ASP A 425 -6.98 -28.11 40.46
N ARG A 426 -5.70 -27.70 40.52
CA ARG A 426 -4.49 -28.57 40.56
C ARG A 426 -4.33 -29.49 39.35
N ARG A 427 -5.04 -29.25 38.25
CA ARG A 427 -4.82 -29.91 36.95
C ARG A 427 -4.15 -28.94 36.00
N GLN A 428 -3.13 -29.45 35.29
CA GLN A 428 -2.50 -28.69 34.21
C GLN A 428 -3.46 -28.62 33.03
N SER A 429 -3.71 -27.41 32.56
CA SER A 429 -4.49 -27.13 31.35
C SER A 429 -3.78 -26.08 30.51
N PHE A 430 -4.36 -25.77 29.35
CA PHE A 430 -3.83 -24.76 28.44
C PHE A 430 -4.87 -23.67 28.21
N GLN A 431 -4.40 -22.44 28.09
CA GLN A 431 -5.21 -21.30 27.67
C GLN A 431 -4.59 -20.67 26.44
N ILE A 432 -5.40 -19.91 25.70
CA ILE A 432 -4.95 -19.16 24.54
C ILE A 432 -5.02 -17.68 24.89
N VAL A 433 -3.95 -16.97 24.59
CA VAL A 433 -3.85 -15.51 24.72
C VAL A 433 -3.37 -14.92 23.40
N ASN A 434 -3.87 -13.73 23.08
CA ASN A 434 -3.32 -12.90 22.04
C ASN A 434 -2.27 -11.99 22.69
N MET A 435 -1.08 -11.94 22.10
CA MET A 435 -0.01 -11.05 22.53
C MET A 435 0.46 -10.17 21.38
N ASP A 436 0.76 -8.92 21.69
CA ASP A 436 1.49 -8.00 20.84
C ASP A 436 2.84 -7.69 21.51
N VAL A 437 3.90 -8.20 20.90
CA VAL A 437 5.27 -8.00 21.35
C VAL A 437 6.08 -7.43 20.20
N ARG A 438 6.75 -6.32 20.48
CA ARG A 438 7.63 -5.62 19.56
C ARG A 438 9.07 -5.77 19.97
N ILE A 439 9.93 -6.02 19.00
CA ILE A 439 11.37 -6.11 19.18
C ILE A 439 11.99 -4.87 18.54
N VAL A 440 12.69 -4.10 19.35
CA VAL A 440 13.43 -2.93 18.91
C VAL A 440 14.88 -3.36 18.71
N TYR A 441 15.38 -3.25 17.49
CA TYR A 441 16.72 -3.71 17.13
C TYR A 441 17.40 -2.74 16.17
N ARG A 442 18.71 -2.89 16.04
CA ARG A 442 19.53 -2.25 15.01
C ARG A 442 20.64 -3.20 14.58
N ILE A 443 21.28 -2.92 13.45
CA ILE A 443 22.56 -3.57 13.15
C ILE A 443 23.62 -2.93 14.08
N ALA A 444 24.37 -3.75 14.82
CA ALA A 444 25.34 -3.25 15.80
C ALA A 444 26.38 -2.35 15.13
N LEU A 445 26.94 -1.37 15.86
CA LEU A 445 27.74 -0.28 15.29
C LEU A 445 29.15 -0.69 14.81
N ASP A 446 29.57 -1.92 15.07
CA ASP A 446 30.88 -2.44 14.70
C ASP A 446 30.95 -2.97 13.25
N ASP A 447 32.14 -2.94 12.67
CA ASP A 447 32.38 -3.39 11.29
C ASP A 447 32.12 -4.89 11.11
N ALA A 448 32.39 -5.70 12.14
CA ALA A 448 32.17 -7.13 12.09
C ALA A 448 30.68 -7.47 12.01
N ALA A 449 29.83 -6.75 12.74
CA ALA A 449 28.38 -6.86 12.63
C ALA A 449 27.85 -6.44 11.25
N ALA A 450 28.37 -5.37 10.65
CA ALA A 450 27.98 -4.96 9.29
C ALA A 450 28.23 -6.08 8.26
N LEU A 451 29.41 -6.71 8.34
CA LEU A 451 29.75 -7.85 7.50
C LEU A 451 28.86 -9.06 7.80
N ALA A 452 28.60 -9.34 9.07
CA ALA A 452 27.78 -10.45 9.49
C ALA A 452 26.33 -10.32 9.01
N ALA A 453 25.72 -9.14 9.17
CA ALA A 453 24.37 -8.86 8.70
C ALA A 453 24.24 -8.96 7.17
N THR A 454 25.29 -8.58 6.44
CA THR A 454 25.30 -8.62 4.96
C THR A 454 25.49 -10.01 4.38
N TYR A 455 26.36 -10.83 4.99
CA TYR A 455 26.78 -12.11 4.39
C TYR A 455 26.23 -13.36 5.09
N ARG A 456 25.80 -13.25 6.36
CA ARG A 456 25.27 -14.39 7.11
C ARG A 456 23.74 -14.39 7.19
N SER A 457 23.10 -13.26 6.89
CA SER A 457 21.65 -13.15 6.80
C SER A 457 21.23 -12.70 5.40
N ALA A 458 20.25 -13.38 4.81
CA ALA A 458 19.62 -12.92 3.58
C ALA A 458 18.56 -11.84 3.83
N ASP A 459 17.90 -11.92 5.00
CA ASP A 459 16.82 -11.03 5.42
C ASP A 459 16.86 -10.91 6.95
N VAL A 460 17.43 -9.81 7.44
CA VAL A 460 17.57 -9.51 8.87
C VAL A 460 16.19 -9.41 9.57
N PRO A 461 15.21 -8.66 9.06
CA PRO A 461 13.85 -8.65 9.62
C PRO A 461 13.23 -10.04 9.80
N THR A 462 13.31 -10.90 8.78
CA THR A 462 12.76 -12.27 8.89
C THR A 462 13.51 -13.11 9.91
N LEU A 463 14.85 -12.97 9.98
CA LEU A 463 15.67 -13.66 10.97
C LEU A 463 15.29 -13.25 12.40
N VAL A 464 15.17 -11.94 12.68
CA VAL A 464 14.79 -11.42 14.00
C VAL A 464 13.38 -11.89 14.36
N ARG A 465 12.43 -11.80 13.43
CA ARG A 465 11.03 -12.24 13.65
C ARG A 465 10.93 -13.71 14.00
N SER A 466 11.62 -14.58 13.26
CA SER A 466 11.57 -16.03 13.46
C SER A 466 12.23 -16.43 14.79
N THR A 467 13.34 -15.77 15.14
CA THR A 467 14.05 -15.95 16.41
C THR A 467 13.20 -15.50 17.59
N ALA A 468 12.63 -14.29 17.52
CA ALA A 468 11.72 -13.76 18.53
C ALA A 468 10.48 -14.65 18.70
N SER A 469 9.88 -15.11 17.61
CA SER A 469 8.75 -16.04 17.66
C SER A 469 9.08 -17.33 18.40
N ARG A 470 10.26 -17.92 18.16
CA ARG A 470 10.70 -19.14 18.85
C ARG A 470 10.88 -18.89 20.35
N VAL A 471 11.55 -17.80 20.71
CA VAL A 471 11.77 -17.41 22.11
C VAL A 471 10.45 -17.16 22.82
N LEU A 472 9.51 -16.45 22.20
CA LEU A 472 8.19 -16.18 22.75
C LEU A 472 7.40 -17.46 23.01
N VAL A 473 7.35 -18.39 22.04
CA VAL A 473 6.66 -19.68 22.22
C VAL A 473 7.20 -20.40 23.46
N HIS A 474 8.52 -20.45 23.63
CA HIS A 474 9.13 -21.10 24.78
C HIS A 474 8.89 -20.33 26.09
N ALA A 475 8.97 -19.00 26.07
CA ALA A 475 8.81 -18.16 27.26
C ALA A 475 7.38 -18.21 27.82
N PHE A 476 6.38 -18.32 26.95
CA PHE A 476 4.97 -18.34 27.34
C PHE A 476 4.45 -19.74 27.66
N ALA A 477 5.02 -20.80 27.06
CA ALA A 477 4.62 -22.18 27.33
C ALA A 477 4.84 -22.60 28.80
N SER A 478 5.77 -21.96 29.52
CA SER A 478 6.08 -22.27 30.92
C SER A 478 5.42 -21.32 31.94
N ARG A 479 4.54 -20.41 31.50
CA ARG A 479 3.97 -19.36 32.35
C ARG A 479 2.46 -19.37 32.35
N THR A 480 1.88 -18.92 33.45
CA THR A 480 0.42 -18.77 33.61
C THR A 480 -0.05 -17.37 33.24
N LEU A 481 -1.36 -17.21 32.97
CA LEU A 481 -1.94 -15.92 32.59
C LEU A 481 -1.63 -14.81 33.62
N ASP A 482 -1.79 -15.11 34.90
CA ASP A 482 -1.58 -14.14 35.99
C ASP A 482 -0.12 -13.68 36.09
N GLU A 483 0.84 -14.58 35.81
CA GLU A 483 2.27 -14.25 35.79
C GLU A 483 2.63 -13.28 34.66
N VAL A 484 1.91 -13.36 33.53
CA VAL A 484 2.20 -12.57 32.34
C VAL A 484 1.41 -11.25 32.32
N LEU A 485 0.24 -11.20 32.97
CA LEU A 485 -0.55 -9.98 33.16
C LEU A 485 -0.14 -9.15 34.38
N GLY A 486 0.54 -9.74 35.36
CA GLY A 486 0.90 -9.11 36.62
C GLY A 486 2.14 -8.21 36.59
N GLU A 487 2.68 -7.92 37.78
CA GLU A 487 3.82 -6.99 37.98
C GLU A 487 5.12 -7.40 37.27
N GLN A 488 5.25 -8.66 36.85
CA GLN A 488 6.47 -9.20 36.23
C GLN A 488 6.60 -8.88 34.73
N ARG A 489 5.68 -8.12 34.14
CA ARG A 489 5.68 -7.83 32.69
C ARG A 489 6.97 -7.15 32.21
N ALA A 490 7.50 -6.21 32.98
CA ALA A 490 8.75 -5.52 32.65
C ALA A 490 9.95 -6.49 32.68
N GLY A 491 10.01 -7.36 33.69
CA GLY A 491 11.05 -8.39 33.78
C GLY A 491 10.95 -9.45 32.67
N LEU A 492 9.72 -9.81 32.26
CA LEU A 492 9.49 -10.72 31.15
C LEU A 492 10.01 -10.13 29.83
N ALA A 493 9.74 -8.85 29.58
CA ALA A 493 10.22 -8.15 28.39
C ALA A 493 11.76 -8.14 28.32
N GLU A 494 12.43 -7.84 29.43
CA GLU A 494 13.89 -7.88 29.51
C GLU A 494 14.45 -9.29 29.24
N GLN A 495 13.88 -10.32 29.85
CA GLN A 495 14.27 -11.71 29.64
C GLN A 495 14.09 -12.17 28.19
N ILE A 496 12.99 -11.75 27.54
CA ILE A 496 12.75 -12.03 26.12
C ILE A 496 13.83 -11.34 25.28
N GLY A 497 14.12 -10.06 25.53
CA GLY A 497 15.16 -9.32 24.81
C GLY A 497 16.53 -9.99 24.92
N GLN A 498 16.94 -10.39 26.12
CA GLN A 498 18.20 -11.10 26.36
C GLN A 498 18.25 -12.47 25.67
N ALA A 499 17.16 -13.23 25.72
CA ALA A 499 17.08 -14.53 25.06
C ALA A 499 17.13 -14.41 23.53
N VAL A 500 16.46 -13.41 22.95
CA VAL A 500 16.54 -13.12 21.51
C VAL A 500 17.95 -12.69 21.11
N GLN A 501 18.60 -11.81 21.88
CA GLN A 501 19.99 -11.41 21.63
C GLN A 501 20.92 -12.62 21.66
N ALA A 502 20.84 -13.46 22.69
CA ALA A 502 21.68 -14.65 22.82
C ALA A 502 21.51 -15.63 21.64
N ASP A 503 20.29 -15.78 21.12
CA ASP A 503 20.02 -16.59 19.94
C ASP A 503 20.63 -15.96 18.66
N LEU A 504 20.48 -14.64 18.49
CA LEU A 504 21.04 -13.89 17.36
C LEU A 504 22.58 -13.87 17.36
N ASP A 505 23.19 -13.79 18.54
CA ASP A 505 24.64 -13.88 18.73
C ASP A 505 25.19 -15.26 18.34
N ARG A 506 24.48 -16.34 18.71
CA ARG A 506 24.84 -17.71 18.29
C ARG A 506 24.79 -17.90 16.79
N LEU A 507 23.85 -17.22 16.12
CA LEU A 507 23.76 -17.19 14.66
C LEU A 507 24.78 -16.22 14.03
N GLY A 508 25.43 -15.41 14.87
CA GLY A 508 26.36 -14.37 14.47
C GLY A 508 25.72 -13.42 13.48
N SER A 509 24.51 -12.93 13.76
CA SER A 509 23.72 -12.10 12.85
C SER A 509 24.25 -10.67 12.68
N GLY A 510 25.03 -10.16 13.65
CA GLY A 510 25.42 -8.76 13.71
C GLY A 510 24.30 -7.81 14.15
N VAL A 511 23.21 -8.35 14.69
CA VAL A 511 22.06 -7.57 15.17
C VAL A 511 22.19 -7.34 16.67
N GLU A 512 21.92 -6.10 17.09
CA GLU A 512 21.80 -5.67 18.47
C GLU A 512 20.32 -5.38 18.79
N VAL A 513 19.77 -6.12 19.74
CA VAL A 513 18.44 -5.92 20.31
C VAL A 513 18.55 -4.87 21.40
N LEU A 514 17.91 -3.72 21.17
CA LEU A 514 17.87 -2.62 22.14
C LEU A 514 16.85 -2.89 23.24
N GLY A 515 15.79 -3.64 22.92
CA GLY A 515 14.79 -4.06 23.90
C GLY A 515 13.64 -4.83 23.26
N ALA A 516 12.84 -5.46 24.11
CA ALA A 516 11.53 -5.98 23.75
C ALA A 516 10.46 -5.18 24.50
N ALA A 517 9.38 -4.83 23.82
CA ALA A 517 8.22 -4.17 24.40
C ALA A 517 7.03 -5.11 24.30
N VAL A 518 6.46 -5.48 25.45
CA VAL A 518 5.21 -6.24 25.50
C VAL A 518 4.09 -5.21 25.58
N GLU A 519 3.39 -4.96 24.47
CA GLU A 519 2.41 -3.89 24.39
C GLU A 519 1.07 -4.33 24.94
N ALA A 520 0.56 -5.48 24.48
CA ALA A 520 -0.73 -6.03 24.91
C ALA A 520 -0.63 -7.54 25.11
N ILE A 521 -1.28 -8.05 26.17
CA ILE A 521 -1.58 -9.47 26.35
C ILE A 521 -3.04 -9.52 26.81
N HIS A 522 -3.88 -10.22 26.09
CA HIS A 522 -5.28 -10.36 26.43
C HIS A 522 -5.85 -11.70 25.94
N PRO A 523 -6.96 -12.17 26.52
CA PRO A 523 -7.74 -13.23 25.91
C PRO A 523 -8.17 -12.86 24.49
N PRO A 524 -8.42 -13.84 23.60
CA PRO A 524 -8.98 -13.57 22.28
C PRO A 524 -10.27 -12.75 22.39
N ALA A 525 -10.53 -11.88 21.41
CA ALA A 525 -11.69 -10.98 21.40
C ALA A 525 -13.03 -11.69 21.72
N GLY A 526 -13.25 -12.89 21.17
CA GLY A 526 -14.44 -13.70 21.44
C GLY A 526 -14.60 -14.18 22.89
N ALA A 527 -13.54 -14.15 23.70
CA ALA A 527 -13.54 -14.57 25.10
C ALA A 527 -13.39 -13.41 26.09
N ALA A 528 -13.14 -12.18 25.64
CA ALA A 528 -12.88 -11.02 26.50
C ALA A 528 -14.04 -10.75 27.47
N ASN A 529 -15.28 -10.74 26.98
CA ASN A 529 -16.47 -10.51 27.81
C ASN A 529 -16.67 -11.60 28.88
N ALA A 530 -16.38 -12.85 28.56
CA ALA A 530 -16.46 -13.96 29.52
C ALA A 530 -15.40 -13.80 30.62
N TYR A 531 -14.18 -13.39 30.26
CA TYR A 531 -13.12 -13.10 31.22
C TYR A 531 -13.47 -11.94 32.15
N HIS A 532 -13.98 -10.82 31.60
CA HIS A 532 -14.45 -9.69 32.40
C HIS A 532 -15.56 -10.12 33.37
N ALA A 533 -16.49 -10.98 32.95
CA ALA A 533 -17.55 -11.49 33.82
C ALA A 533 -16.99 -12.34 34.98
N VAL A 534 -16.00 -13.19 34.74
CA VAL A 534 -15.34 -14.00 35.79
C VAL A 534 -14.61 -13.09 36.79
N GLN A 535 -13.84 -12.11 36.30
CA GLN A 535 -13.16 -11.14 37.17
C GLN A 535 -14.14 -10.32 38.01
N ALA A 536 -15.22 -9.83 37.39
CA ALA A 536 -16.28 -9.09 38.08
C ALA A 536 -16.95 -9.95 39.16
N ALA A 537 -17.22 -11.23 38.86
CA ALA A 537 -17.79 -12.16 39.82
C ALA A 537 -16.83 -12.43 41.01
N GLN A 538 -15.54 -12.61 40.75
CA GLN A 538 -14.53 -12.79 41.81
C GLN A 538 -14.41 -11.55 42.70
N ILE A 539 -14.33 -10.35 42.11
CA ILE A 539 -14.29 -9.09 42.86
C ILE A 539 -15.56 -8.93 43.70
N THR A 540 -16.72 -9.22 43.11
CA THR A 540 -18.01 -9.16 43.82
C THR A 540 -18.05 -10.15 44.99
N ALA A 541 -17.58 -11.38 44.80
CA ALA A 541 -17.51 -12.37 45.86
C ALA A 541 -16.57 -11.93 47.01
N GLN A 542 -15.39 -11.41 46.68
CA GLN A 542 -14.45 -10.88 47.68
C GLN A 542 -15.04 -9.66 48.42
N ALA A 543 -15.72 -8.76 47.72
CA ALA A 543 -16.39 -7.61 48.31
C ALA A 543 -17.52 -8.04 49.26
N LEU A 544 -18.32 -9.04 48.89
CA LEU A 544 -19.35 -9.61 49.77
C LEU A 544 -18.73 -10.26 51.01
N ILE A 545 -17.68 -11.06 50.86
CA ILE A 545 -16.97 -11.66 52.01
C ILE A 545 -16.41 -10.57 52.94
N ALA A 546 -15.79 -9.54 52.39
CA ALA A 546 -15.24 -8.43 53.17
C ALA A 546 -16.35 -7.67 53.92
N ARG A 547 -17.49 -7.41 53.25
CA ARG A 547 -18.67 -6.78 53.85
C ARG A 547 -19.22 -7.61 55.00
N GLU A 548 -19.47 -8.90 54.79
CA GLU A 548 -20.02 -9.79 55.83
C GLU A 548 -19.04 -9.93 57.01
N ARG A 549 -17.73 -10.01 56.76
CA ARG A 549 -16.72 -9.97 57.82
C ARG A 549 -16.77 -8.67 58.62
N GLY A 550 -16.96 -7.53 57.95
CA GLY A 550 -17.13 -6.23 58.58
C GLY A 550 -18.38 -6.18 59.47
N GLN A 551 -19.52 -6.65 58.98
CA GLN A 551 -20.77 -6.71 59.75
C GLN A 551 -20.64 -7.65 60.96
N ALA A 552 -20.07 -8.83 60.78
CA ALA A 552 -19.83 -9.77 61.87
C ALA A 552 -18.83 -9.23 62.91
N ALA A 553 -17.85 -8.42 62.51
CA ALA A 553 -16.96 -7.73 63.44
C ALA A 553 -17.70 -6.63 64.23
N ALA A 554 -18.52 -5.81 63.57
CA ALA A 554 -19.31 -4.77 64.20
C ALA A 554 -20.28 -5.35 65.25
N GLN A 555 -21.02 -6.40 64.89
CA GLN A 555 -21.97 -7.06 65.80
C GLN A 555 -21.27 -7.68 67.02
N ARG A 556 -20.10 -8.31 66.83
CA ARG A 556 -19.30 -8.84 67.95
C ARG A 556 -18.81 -7.73 68.87
N ASN A 557 -18.34 -6.62 68.31
CA ASN A 557 -17.87 -5.48 69.11
C ASN A 557 -19.02 -4.85 69.89
N GLU A 558 -20.21 -4.73 69.29
CA GLU A 558 -21.40 -4.21 69.97
C GLU A 558 -21.84 -5.14 71.11
N ALA A 559 -21.91 -6.45 70.87
CA ALA A 559 -22.23 -7.43 71.92
C ALA A 559 -21.21 -7.38 73.07
N GLN A 560 -19.91 -7.27 72.75
CA GLN A 560 -18.85 -7.15 73.75
C GLN A 560 -18.96 -5.85 74.57
N LEU A 561 -19.31 -4.73 73.92
CA LEU A 561 -19.55 -3.46 74.58
C LEU A 561 -20.75 -3.56 75.53
N GLN A 562 -21.88 -4.12 75.07
CA GLN A 562 -23.07 -4.31 75.90
C GLN A 562 -22.80 -5.21 77.11
N ALA A 563 -22.08 -6.32 76.92
CA ALA A 563 -21.68 -7.21 78.01
C ALA A 563 -20.79 -6.50 79.04
N SER A 564 -19.82 -5.71 78.57
CA SER A 564 -18.93 -4.94 79.44
C SER A 564 -19.69 -3.89 80.25
N VAL A 565 -20.57 -3.11 79.59
CA VAL A 565 -21.42 -2.11 80.25
C VAL A 565 -22.35 -2.74 81.29
N ALA A 566 -22.95 -3.90 80.98
CA ALA A 566 -23.82 -4.61 81.92
C ALA A 566 -23.04 -5.11 83.13
N HIS A 567 -21.85 -5.69 82.92
CA HIS A 567 -20.98 -6.15 83.99
C HIS A 567 -20.49 -4.99 84.88
N ASP A 568 -20.07 -3.89 84.27
CA ASP A 568 -19.58 -2.70 84.97
C ASP A 568 -20.70 -2.06 85.81
N ARG A 569 -21.91 -1.95 85.26
CA ARG A 569 -23.09 -1.46 86.01
C ARG A 569 -23.45 -2.36 87.19
N ALA A 570 -23.48 -3.68 86.99
CA ALA A 570 -23.75 -4.62 88.07
C ALA A 570 -22.70 -4.55 89.17
N SER A 571 -21.42 -4.45 88.79
CA SER A 571 -20.30 -4.30 89.72
C SER A 571 -20.35 -2.98 90.48
N ALA A 572 -20.67 -1.87 89.80
CA ALA A 572 -20.84 -0.56 90.42
C ALA A 572 -22.00 -0.58 91.44
N GLN A 573 -23.17 -1.09 91.06
CA GLN A 573 -24.34 -1.18 91.93
C GLN A 573 -24.10 -2.10 93.13
N ALA A 574 -23.40 -3.22 92.95
CA ALA A 574 -23.03 -4.11 94.05
C ALA A 574 -22.08 -3.41 95.04
N ARG A 575 -21.07 -2.68 94.54
CA ARG A 575 -20.15 -1.89 95.39
C ARG A 575 -20.86 -0.75 96.09
N GLU A 576 -21.76 -0.05 95.42
CA GLU A 576 -22.56 1.04 96.00
C GLU A 576 -23.47 0.52 97.11
N THR A 577 -24.16 -0.60 96.88
CA THR A 577 -25.02 -1.26 97.88
C THR A 577 -24.21 -1.72 99.10
N LEU A 578 -23.05 -2.34 98.87
CA LEU A 578 -22.15 -2.77 99.94
C LEU A 578 -21.61 -1.58 100.74
N ALA A 579 -21.18 -0.51 100.05
CA ALA A 579 -20.69 0.70 100.70
C ALA A 579 -21.79 1.39 101.53
N ALA A 580 -23.02 1.46 101.01
CA ALA A 580 -24.17 2.00 101.73
C ALA A 580 -24.52 1.15 102.97
N ALA A 581 -24.49 -0.18 102.86
CA ALA A 581 -24.71 -1.08 103.98
C ALA A 581 -23.61 -0.94 105.05
N GLN A 582 -22.34 -0.85 104.66
CA GLN A 582 -21.23 -0.60 105.59
C GLN A 582 -21.32 0.78 106.26
N ALA A 583 -21.75 1.81 105.52
CA ALA A 583 -21.97 3.14 106.08
C ALA A 583 -23.11 3.13 107.10
N ALA A 584 -24.23 2.44 106.79
CA ALA A 584 -25.35 2.28 107.70
C ALA A 584 -24.97 1.49 108.96
N ASP A 585 -24.20 0.40 108.83
CA ASP A 585 -23.71 -0.39 109.95
C ASP A 585 -22.78 0.42 110.88
N ARG A 586 -21.78 1.12 110.31
CA ARG A 586 -20.91 2.01 111.10
C ARG A 586 -21.70 3.12 111.79
N ARG A 587 -22.67 3.70 111.09
CA ARG A 587 -23.54 4.72 111.65
C ARG A 587 -24.37 4.17 112.81
N PHE A 588 -24.99 3.01 112.64
CA PHE A 588 -25.77 2.36 113.70
C PHE A 588 -24.90 2.00 114.91
N ALA A 589 -23.69 1.50 114.69
CA ALA A 589 -22.74 1.20 115.76
C ALA A 589 -22.37 2.46 116.56
N ALA A 590 -22.06 3.57 115.88
CA ALA A 590 -21.78 4.85 116.52
C ALA A 590 -23.00 5.44 117.24
N GLU A 591 -24.20 5.32 116.67
CA GLU A 591 -25.45 5.74 117.32
C GLU A 591 -25.75 4.89 118.58
N ARG A 592 -25.51 3.58 118.53
CA ARG A 592 -25.65 2.67 119.68
C ARG A 592 -24.67 3.00 120.80
N GLU A 593 -23.40 3.30 120.46
CA GLU A 593 -22.39 3.75 121.41
C GLU A 593 -22.77 5.09 122.04
N GLY A 594 -23.18 6.07 121.23
CA GLY A 594 -23.66 7.36 121.73
C GLY A 594 -24.90 7.24 122.63
N TYR A 595 -25.80 6.29 122.35
CA TYR A 595 -26.92 5.98 123.23
C TYR A 595 -26.48 5.31 124.54
N ALA A 596 -25.49 4.41 124.51
CA ALA A 596 -24.97 3.77 125.71
C ALA A 596 -24.31 4.79 126.66
N ASP A 597 -23.62 5.80 126.11
CA ASP A 597 -22.92 6.83 126.88
C ASP A 597 -23.86 7.91 127.46
N ALA A 598 -24.85 8.37 126.68
CA ALA A 598 -25.68 9.54 127.03
C ALA A 598 -27.18 9.23 127.23
N GLY A 599 -27.64 8.01 126.97
CA GLY A 599 -29.01 7.54 127.23
C GLY A 599 -30.10 8.43 126.62
N GLN A 600 -31.00 8.92 127.47
CA GLN A 600 -32.15 9.76 127.04
C GLN A 600 -31.73 11.09 126.40
N ALA A 601 -30.56 11.64 126.76
CA ALA A 601 -30.08 12.91 126.19
C ALA A 601 -29.76 12.75 124.69
N PHE A 602 -29.19 11.60 124.29
CA PHE A 602 -28.91 11.30 122.89
C PHE A 602 -30.18 11.18 122.05
N LEU A 603 -31.22 10.49 122.55
CA LEU A 603 -32.50 10.35 121.83
C LEU A 603 -33.19 11.70 121.64
N LEU A 604 -33.14 12.56 122.66
CA LEU A 604 -33.72 13.90 122.58
C LEU A 604 -32.97 14.75 121.54
N GLU A 605 -31.63 14.71 121.53
CA GLU A 605 -30.82 15.41 120.54
C GLU A 605 -31.04 14.85 119.13
N ALA A 606 -31.06 13.53 118.96
CA ALA A 606 -31.34 12.88 117.67
C ALA A 606 -32.74 13.22 117.16
N TYR A 607 -33.75 13.23 118.04
CA TYR A 607 -35.11 13.68 117.73
C TYR A 607 -35.10 15.13 117.26
N TYR A 608 -34.50 16.05 118.02
CA TYR A 608 -34.45 17.46 117.61
C TYR A 608 -33.60 17.69 116.37
N ARG A 609 -32.56 16.89 116.12
CA ARG A 609 -31.75 16.94 114.90
C ARG A 609 -32.55 16.48 113.69
N GLN A 610 -33.28 15.37 113.78
CA GLN A 610 -34.16 14.88 112.71
C GLN A 610 -35.36 15.80 112.49
N LEU A 611 -35.97 16.27 113.58
CA LEU A 611 -37.01 17.28 113.57
C LEU A 611 -36.48 18.57 112.93
N GLY A 612 -35.24 18.98 113.22
CA GLY A 612 -34.58 20.14 112.62
C GLY A 612 -34.30 19.95 111.13
N LEU A 613 -33.83 18.78 110.70
CA LEU A 613 -33.63 18.46 109.29
C LEU A 613 -34.97 18.41 108.53
N GLY A 614 -36.04 17.91 109.15
CA GLY A 614 -37.38 17.83 108.57
C GLY A 614 -38.15 19.16 108.57
N LEU A 615 -38.07 19.91 109.67
CA LEU A 615 -38.72 21.22 109.85
C LEU A 615 -37.92 22.37 109.27
N GLY A 616 -36.63 22.19 108.96
CA GLY A 616 -35.77 23.23 108.35
C GLY A 616 -36.29 23.77 107.01
N LYS A 617 -37.29 23.12 106.40
CA LYS A 617 -38.00 23.58 105.19
C LYS A 617 -39.52 23.76 105.37
N ALA A 618 -40.06 23.70 106.60
CA ALA A 618 -41.49 23.73 106.87
C ALA A 618 -41.97 25.09 107.43
N ASN A 619 -43.18 25.53 107.04
CA ASN A 619 -43.83 26.74 107.55
C ASN A 619 -44.60 26.41 108.85
N LEU A 620 -44.21 26.97 110.00
CA LEU A 620 -44.69 26.54 111.31
C LEU A 620 -45.72 27.52 111.93
N LEU A 621 -46.90 27.03 112.36
CA LEU A 621 -47.89 27.78 113.14
C LEU A 621 -48.13 27.03 114.46
N LEU A 622 -47.77 27.64 115.59
CA LEU A 622 -47.92 27.07 116.93
C LEU A 622 -49.26 27.50 117.53
N ILE A 623 -50.04 26.56 118.05
CA ILE A 623 -51.33 26.81 118.71
C ILE A 623 -51.27 26.13 120.08
N ASP A 624 -51.29 26.89 121.18
CA ASP A 624 -51.28 26.34 122.54
C ASP A 624 -52.11 27.21 123.49
N HIS A 625 -53.12 26.62 124.12
CA HIS A 625 -54.02 27.22 125.10
C HIS A 625 -53.34 27.92 126.30
N ARG A 626 -52.06 27.66 126.58
CA ARG A 626 -51.28 28.31 127.65
C ARG A 626 -50.65 29.64 127.23
N ILE A 627 -50.73 30.00 125.95
CA ILE A 627 -50.23 31.27 125.44
C ILE A 627 -51.23 32.36 125.82
N ALA A 628 -50.94 33.10 126.90
CA ALA A 628 -51.80 34.15 127.42
C ALA A 628 -51.60 35.48 126.67
N GLY A 629 -52.67 35.99 126.05
CA GLY A 629 -52.73 37.28 125.38
C GLY A 629 -54.16 37.62 124.97
N ALA A 630 -54.47 38.89 124.69
CA ALA A 630 -55.83 39.38 124.41
C ALA A 630 -56.42 38.93 123.04
N GLY A 631 -55.85 37.91 122.40
CA GLY A 631 -56.28 37.33 121.12
C GLY A 631 -56.19 35.80 121.12
N ALA A 632 -56.58 35.15 120.01
CA ALA A 632 -56.56 33.69 119.88
C ALA A 632 -55.15 33.10 120.19
N PRO A 633 -55.04 31.94 120.87
CA PRO A 633 -53.78 31.46 121.45
C PRO A 633 -52.88 30.78 120.39
N THR A 634 -52.36 31.58 119.45
CA THR A 634 -51.50 31.12 118.34
C THR A 634 -50.25 31.98 118.17
N ILE A 635 -49.08 31.36 117.93
CA ILE A 635 -47.83 32.00 117.49
C ILE A 635 -47.56 31.59 116.04
N ASP A 636 -47.66 32.54 115.12
CA ASP A 636 -47.39 32.33 113.70
C ASP A 636 -45.90 32.50 113.39
N LEU A 637 -45.18 31.39 113.21
CA LEU A 637 -43.78 31.36 112.81
C LEU A 637 -43.62 31.11 111.30
N ARG A 638 -44.70 31.12 110.52
CA ARG A 638 -44.64 30.95 109.06
C ARG A 638 -43.92 32.12 108.38
N SER A 639 -43.90 33.29 109.02
CA SER A 639 -43.14 34.48 108.59
C SER A 639 -41.72 34.54 109.17
N PHE A 640 -41.46 33.82 110.26
CA PHE A 640 -40.12 33.63 110.83
C PHE A 640 -39.43 32.46 110.12
N GLY A 641 -39.04 32.69 108.86
CA GLY A 641 -38.05 31.83 108.22
C GLY A 641 -36.73 31.94 108.99
N LEU A 642 -36.40 30.93 109.80
CA LEU A 642 -35.10 30.73 110.46
C LEU A 642 -33.97 30.42 109.45
N GLY A 643 -33.95 31.13 108.32
CA GLY A 643 -33.03 30.88 107.20
C GLY A 643 -32.91 32.05 106.24
N ARG A 644 -32.89 33.29 106.74
CA ARG A 644 -32.53 34.46 105.92
C ARG A 644 -31.73 35.52 106.68
N LEU A 645 -30.64 35.07 107.29
CA LEU A 645 -29.44 35.90 107.45
C LEU A 645 -28.36 35.15 106.67
N ASP A 646 -28.26 35.48 105.38
CA ASP A 646 -27.02 35.57 104.62
C ASP A 646 -27.29 35.59 103.10
N SER A 647 -26.87 36.71 102.51
CA SER A 647 -26.46 36.94 101.11
C SER A 647 -27.42 37.69 100.17
N PRO A 648 -26.93 38.79 99.55
CA PRO A 648 -27.72 39.67 98.68
C PRO A 648 -27.80 39.15 97.24
N SER A 649 -28.85 39.61 96.54
CA SER A 649 -28.92 39.87 95.10
C SER A 649 -28.30 38.84 94.11
N SER A 650 -29.17 38.13 93.39
CA SER A 650 -29.17 38.13 91.90
C SER A 650 -30.36 37.29 91.42
N SER A 651 -31.46 37.96 91.04
CA SER A 651 -31.91 38.07 89.65
C SER A 651 -31.86 36.76 88.84
N ARG A 652 -33.04 36.15 88.68
CA ARG A 652 -33.42 35.45 87.43
C ARG A 652 -33.18 36.39 86.23
N PRO A 653 -32.90 35.83 85.05
CA PRO A 653 -33.95 35.82 84.02
C PRO A 653 -34.10 34.40 83.40
N SER A 654 -35.31 33.86 83.33
CA SER A 654 -36.27 33.98 82.21
C SER A 654 -35.86 33.18 80.96
N ALA A 655 -36.67 32.15 80.67
CA ALA A 655 -36.89 31.61 79.32
C ALA A 655 -37.35 32.75 78.37
N ALA A 656 -37.25 32.74 77.04
CA ALA A 656 -37.18 31.72 75.97
C ALA A 656 -36.69 32.47 74.68
N PRO A 657 -37.02 32.07 73.43
CA PRO A 657 -36.69 30.87 72.63
C PRO A 657 -36.00 31.22 71.27
N ALA A 658 -35.70 30.20 70.43
CA ALA A 658 -35.96 30.14 68.97
C ALA A 658 -34.84 29.48 68.11
N SER A 659 -35.24 28.35 67.48
CA SER A 659 -34.99 27.88 66.10
C SER A 659 -33.61 28.05 65.42
N ALA A 660 -33.04 26.94 64.90
CA ALA A 660 -33.18 26.50 63.49
C ALA A 660 -32.01 25.61 63.02
N ALA A 661 -32.39 24.46 62.44
CA ALA A 661 -31.79 23.71 61.32
C ALA A 661 -30.26 23.69 61.08
N GLY A 662 -29.74 22.47 61.02
CA GLY A 662 -28.45 22.14 60.39
C GLY A 662 -28.35 20.63 60.15
N GLN A 663 -28.97 20.15 59.08
CA GLN A 663 -28.80 18.79 58.56
C GLN A 663 -27.33 18.58 58.15
N SER A 664 -26.72 17.50 58.62
CA SER A 664 -25.56 16.87 57.98
C SER A 664 -25.72 15.36 58.13
N ALA A 665 -25.80 14.68 57.00
CA ALA A 665 -25.66 13.23 56.89
C ALA A 665 -24.23 12.92 56.44
N PRO A 666 -23.66 11.77 56.81
CA PRO A 666 -22.77 11.02 55.95
C PRO A 666 -23.55 10.14 54.96
#